data_AF-A0A4V0HYE0-F1
#
_entry.id   AF-A0A4V0HYE0-F1
#
_cell.length_a   1.000
_cell.length_b   1.000
_cell.length_c   1.000
_cell.angle_alpha   90.00
_cell.angle_beta   90.00
_cell.angle_gamma   90.00
#
_symmetry.space_group_name_H-M   'P 1'
#
loop_
_entity.id
_entity.type
_entity.pdbx_description
1 polymer ?
#
loop_
_entity_poly.entity_id
_entity_poly.type
_entity_poly.pdbx_seq_one_letter_code
_entity_poly.pdbx_strand_id
1 'polypeptide(L)'
;MIRAVVWKELREQGLIGLALVALGSGVLVATAALADPPSDGARAGDVVRNLGLGLLATLMLCVTAGMVCGGAVFAAEREAGTMGFLDALPAARWRLWRAKLVAGTGLAAAQVGALLAVAAALGLVPTFGWARATAVFAALSFVWGVFGSTVSRTTLGAIGASIPGALAAVVASLVPVTLVLATFAHDPVGPSLRPAAAAAFLGFMFVAPLALSAWVFTRPDRLRAAGDETADVPREVRARSRPRAGGRALVWLGLRQLRGPAAALAGFALVFGLGLLSRDAHPVLVWPGLALAAGTLAGVTAFADEQTRGVARFWVEQRLPLGRAWAAKVGLHALLCLALLLVLAAPAIVRAQFLDRAAVREHSALAVVFRSPLFDELGRHGWKYLLVPAAYGFAAGHLCGLLFRKMVVACGVAGIVGGTGAVAWGPSLLAGGTWAWQLWLPPVLLLATARLLVHPWATDRLAACGPLARLAAGGLAAAAALGAGLAYRVLEVPDRPDAEADVAYVATLPPFDANRGGTTFRNAVERHARVTAALTAEAEGGPPPPPPQRRPRIEDRLNEVIVKGWPAGDAELAAWMARVYAPEPTDEPWYATAGAAAALPVGVFEYPQLIGVAGPRDAALVAAHRMALTLLARGLQAQAAGDPGAFVGAFRVAVALARTMRNGSIVAAYHTGRLVEEVALQALDRWLEALPPQAGPLRAALAPFPALGAVAAAGFDRPDLLRAVIAELEPGDPAGAFDPVPHFLSERYVIREAMASPAQWLPNVLGVQDRAGPEAQQPEVDLVSMAWAVPWERERTRRLLGLGFETGLPPDHGLISGRPGAALLIRPRLPAELTDVERGLRSHRRAALLKLALRAHRAERGRYPDDGRPDPLGALVERGYLRRVPPDAFDETRGFGYRVGPPGGEAFRPPPRGLGGRAPRAGDAPGAHVLAEGHAMLWCAGPARGGPGADAPARPPGGPLRPEDLVYLVPPGPVP
;
A
#
# COMPACT_ATOMS: atom_id res chain seq x y z
N MET A 1 -18.36 22.55 -63.33
CA MET A 1 -18.20 21.45 -62.35
C MET A 1 -17.93 21.97 -60.93
N ILE A 2 -16.81 22.67 -60.66
CA ILE A 2 -16.47 23.13 -59.29
C ILE A 2 -17.60 23.95 -58.63
N ARG A 3 -18.14 24.97 -59.31
CA ARG A 3 -19.24 25.79 -58.77
C ARG A 3 -20.48 24.98 -58.38
N ALA A 4 -20.86 23.98 -59.20
CA ALA A 4 -22.02 23.13 -58.94
C ALA A 4 -21.79 22.18 -57.75
N VAL A 5 -20.58 21.60 -57.64
CA VAL A 5 -20.20 20.77 -56.49
C VAL A 5 -20.16 21.61 -55.21
N VAL A 6 -19.56 22.81 -55.24
CA VAL A 6 -19.51 23.72 -54.09
C VAL A 6 -20.91 24.10 -53.61
N TRP A 7 -21.82 24.46 -54.53
CA TRP A 7 -23.21 24.79 -54.18
C TRP A 7 -23.95 23.60 -53.55
N LYS A 8 -23.74 22.38 -54.11
CA LYS A 8 -24.31 21.15 -53.56
C LYS A 8 -23.81 20.92 -52.12
N GLU A 9 -22.49 20.94 -51.91
CA GLU A 9 -21.91 20.73 -50.57
C GLU A 9 -22.42 21.77 -49.57
N LEU A 10 -22.51 23.03 -49.98
CA LEU A 10 -23.03 24.10 -49.11
C LEU A 10 -24.48 23.84 -48.71
N ARG A 11 -25.32 23.36 -49.62
CA ARG A 11 -26.73 23.03 -49.34
C ARG A 11 -26.87 21.82 -48.41
N GLU A 12 -26.10 20.77 -48.64
CA GLU A 12 -26.22 19.50 -47.90
C GLU A 12 -25.52 19.56 -46.54
N GLN A 13 -24.31 20.11 -46.48
CA GLN A 13 -23.52 20.20 -45.25
C GLN A 13 -23.79 21.48 -44.47
N GLY A 14 -24.36 22.53 -45.09
CA GLY A 14 -24.64 23.81 -44.45
C GLY A 14 -25.59 23.68 -43.26
N LEU A 15 -26.61 22.83 -43.35
CA LEU A 15 -27.55 22.61 -42.24
C LEU A 15 -26.86 21.92 -41.05
N ILE A 16 -26.03 20.90 -41.31
CA ILE A 16 -25.25 20.21 -40.27
C ILE A 16 -24.27 21.20 -39.63
N GLY A 17 -23.62 22.02 -40.44
CA GLY A 17 -22.72 23.07 -39.99
C GLY A 17 -23.40 24.11 -39.11
N LEU A 18 -24.57 24.58 -39.51
CA LEU A 18 -25.37 25.52 -38.73
C LEU A 18 -25.78 24.90 -37.39
N ALA A 19 -26.21 23.64 -37.39
CA ALA A 19 -26.55 22.92 -36.17
C ALA A 19 -25.35 22.79 -35.21
N LEU A 20 -24.16 22.48 -35.73
CA LEU A 20 -22.92 22.43 -34.94
C LEU A 20 -22.56 23.79 -34.35
N VAL A 21 -22.69 24.87 -35.12
CA VAL A 21 -22.43 26.23 -34.62
C VAL A 21 -23.45 26.62 -33.55
N ALA A 22 -24.74 26.33 -33.74
CA ALA A 22 -25.79 26.65 -32.79
C ALA A 22 -25.63 25.87 -31.47
N LEU A 23 -25.47 24.55 -31.55
CA LEU A 23 -25.25 23.69 -30.37
C LEU A 23 -23.91 24.01 -29.69
N GLY A 24 -22.85 24.22 -30.47
CA GLY A 24 -21.55 24.61 -29.96
C GLY A 24 -21.61 25.96 -29.23
N SER A 25 -22.32 26.94 -29.77
CA SER A 25 -22.54 28.23 -29.12
C SER A 25 -23.29 28.06 -27.79
N GLY A 26 -24.31 27.19 -27.74
CA GLY A 26 -25.01 26.86 -26.50
C GLY A 26 -24.10 26.21 -25.44
N VAL A 27 -23.23 25.28 -25.85
CA VAL A 27 -22.22 24.69 -24.95
C VAL A 27 -21.23 25.75 -24.45
N LEU A 28 -20.78 26.67 -25.32
CA LEU A 28 -19.88 27.75 -24.93
C LEU A 28 -20.52 28.73 -23.94
N VAL A 29 -21.81 29.06 -24.13
CA VAL A 29 -22.56 29.88 -23.16
C VAL A 29 -22.69 29.15 -21.83
N ALA A 30 -23.01 27.85 -21.85
CA ALA A 30 -23.13 27.05 -20.64
C ALA A 30 -21.80 26.93 -19.89
N THR A 31 -20.68 26.70 -20.59
CA THR A 31 -19.36 26.63 -19.95
C THR A 31 -18.89 27.99 -19.48
N ALA A 32 -19.14 29.08 -20.21
CA ALA A 32 -18.85 30.43 -19.72
C ALA A 32 -19.62 30.77 -18.42
N ALA A 33 -20.84 30.27 -18.28
CA ALA A 33 -21.68 30.54 -17.12
C ALA A 33 -21.41 29.64 -15.91
N LEU A 34 -20.97 28.39 -16.12
CA LEU A 34 -20.89 27.36 -15.07
C LEU A 34 -19.48 26.91 -14.73
N ALA A 35 -18.48 27.22 -15.55
CA ALA A 35 -17.13 26.72 -15.34
C ALA A 35 -16.31 27.61 -14.41
N ASP A 36 -15.50 26.98 -13.58
CA ASP A 36 -14.43 27.67 -12.87
C ASP A 36 -13.40 28.24 -13.88
N PRO A 37 -12.85 29.44 -13.60
CA PRO A 37 -11.79 30.01 -14.40
C PRO A 37 -10.52 29.14 -14.36
N PRO A 38 -9.62 29.30 -15.34
CA PRO A 38 -8.28 28.69 -15.30
C PRO A 38 -7.57 29.02 -13.98
N SER A 39 -6.87 28.05 -13.39
CA SER A 39 -6.10 28.25 -12.17
C SER A 39 -4.62 28.52 -12.50
N ASP A 40 -4.13 29.70 -12.13
CA ASP A 40 -2.75 30.17 -12.43
C ASP A 40 -1.62 29.34 -11.79
N GLY A 41 -1.93 28.32 -11.00
CA GLY A 41 -0.96 27.38 -10.42
C GLY A 41 -1.15 25.93 -10.88
N ALA A 42 -2.09 25.65 -11.79
CA ALA A 42 -2.33 24.29 -12.25
C ALA A 42 -1.12 23.76 -13.03
N ARG A 43 -0.68 22.54 -12.71
CA ARG A 43 0.39 21.86 -13.46
C ARG A 43 -0.04 21.70 -14.92
N ALA A 44 0.91 21.79 -15.85
CA ALA A 44 0.62 21.66 -17.29
C ALA A 44 -0.10 20.36 -17.67
N GLY A 45 0.07 19.29 -16.89
CA GLY A 45 -0.64 18.01 -17.05
C GLY A 45 -2.11 18.02 -16.60
N ASP A 46 -2.51 18.93 -15.72
CA ASP A 46 -3.91 19.11 -15.32
C ASP A 46 -4.62 20.03 -16.32
N VAL A 47 -4.87 19.49 -17.51
CA VAL A 47 -5.42 20.23 -18.66
C VAL A 47 -6.75 20.92 -18.30
N VAL A 48 -7.57 20.32 -17.43
CA VAL A 48 -8.87 20.88 -17.05
C VAL A 48 -8.70 22.10 -16.15
N ARG A 49 -7.86 22.04 -15.11
CA ARG A 49 -7.60 23.22 -14.27
C ARG A 49 -6.75 24.28 -14.96
N ASN A 50 -5.80 23.86 -15.81
CA ASN A 50 -4.89 24.74 -16.53
C ASN A 50 -5.60 25.53 -17.65
N LEU A 51 -6.47 24.87 -18.43
CA LEU A 51 -7.22 25.56 -19.48
C LEU A 51 -8.58 26.10 -18.98
N GLY A 52 -9.13 25.58 -17.89
CA GLY A 52 -10.52 25.77 -17.54
C GLY A 52 -11.46 25.06 -18.55
N LEU A 53 -12.70 24.79 -18.14
CA LEU A 53 -13.66 24.10 -19.02
C LEU A 53 -14.06 24.97 -20.23
N GLY A 54 -14.04 26.30 -20.10
CA GLY A 54 -14.37 27.23 -21.18
C GLY A 54 -13.40 27.20 -22.36
N LEU A 55 -12.08 27.32 -22.10
CA LEU A 55 -11.06 27.24 -23.16
C LEU A 55 -11.00 25.84 -23.76
N LEU A 56 -11.11 24.80 -22.92
CA LEU A 56 -11.11 23.41 -23.36
C LEU A 56 -12.31 23.13 -24.27
N ALA A 57 -13.52 23.57 -23.90
CA ALA A 57 -14.72 23.43 -24.72
C ALA A 57 -14.57 24.16 -26.07
N THR A 58 -14.02 25.38 -26.06
CA THR A 58 -13.76 26.14 -27.29
C THR A 58 -12.81 25.40 -28.23
N LEU A 59 -11.70 24.88 -27.72
CA LEU A 59 -10.75 24.08 -28.48
C LEU A 59 -11.43 22.81 -29.03
N MET A 60 -12.13 22.05 -28.19
CA MET A 60 -12.79 20.80 -28.57
C MET A 60 -13.87 21.01 -29.63
N LEU A 61 -14.69 22.07 -29.52
CA LEU A 61 -15.72 22.39 -30.50
C LEU A 61 -15.13 22.80 -31.86
N CYS A 62 -14.08 23.64 -31.88
CA CYS A 62 -13.40 24.01 -33.12
C CYS A 62 -12.74 22.80 -33.80
N VAL A 63 -12.06 21.95 -33.02
CA VAL A 63 -11.48 20.70 -33.51
C VAL A 63 -12.56 19.75 -34.04
N THR A 64 -13.70 19.66 -33.35
CA THR A 64 -14.86 18.84 -33.78
C THR A 64 -15.45 19.37 -35.09
N ALA A 65 -15.67 20.68 -35.21
CA ALA A 65 -16.18 21.30 -36.43
C ALA A 65 -15.27 21.01 -37.64
N GLY A 66 -13.96 21.18 -37.45
CA GLY A 66 -12.95 20.79 -38.44
C GLY A 66 -13.06 19.32 -38.82
N MET A 67 -13.07 18.41 -37.83
CA MET A 67 -13.10 16.96 -38.07
C MET A 67 -14.37 16.51 -38.79
N VAL A 68 -15.54 17.01 -38.39
CA VAL A 68 -16.82 16.66 -38.97
C VAL A 68 -16.91 17.15 -40.41
N CYS A 69 -16.51 18.40 -40.69
CA CYS A 69 -16.45 18.93 -42.05
C CYS A 69 -15.55 18.09 -42.94
N GLY A 70 -14.34 17.77 -42.48
CA GLY A 70 -13.40 16.93 -43.22
C GLY A 70 -13.95 15.51 -43.41
N GLY A 71 -14.54 14.93 -42.37
CA GLY A 71 -15.14 13.61 -42.36
C GLY A 71 -16.32 13.46 -43.33
N ALA A 72 -17.08 14.53 -43.55
CA ALA A 72 -18.24 14.52 -44.44
C ALA A 72 -17.87 14.54 -45.93
N VAL A 73 -16.72 15.12 -46.30
CA VAL A 73 -16.33 15.43 -47.69
C VAL A 73 -16.60 14.29 -48.70
N PHE A 74 -16.17 13.07 -48.37
CA PHE A 74 -16.43 11.88 -49.21
C PHE A 74 -17.29 10.82 -48.54
N ALA A 75 -17.34 10.78 -47.21
CA ALA A 75 -18.10 9.75 -46.52
C ALA A 75 -19.60 9.99 -46.58
N ALA A 76 -20.05 11.26 -46.57
CA ALA A 76 -21.47 11.59 -46.71
C ALA A 76 -22.03 11.11 -48.06
N GLU A 77 -21.25 11.16 -49.13
CA GLU A 77 -21.66 10.66 -50.46
C GLU A 77 -21.83 9.13 -50.49
N ARG A 78 -21.01 8.42 -49.72
CA ARG A 78 -21.13 6.96 -49.59
C ARG A 78 -22.30 6.57 -48.71
N GLU A 79 -22.52 7.34 -47.65
CA GLU A 79 -23.64 7.19 -46.74
C GLU A 79 -24.98 7.48 -47.44
N ALA A 80 -25.02 8.50 -48.31
CA ALA A 80 -26.19 8.86 -49.13
C ALA A 80 -26.35 8.01 -50.40
N GLY A 81 -25.38 7.15 -50.75
CA GLY A 81 -25.41 6.32 -51.96
C GLY A 81 -25.15 7.06 -53.28
N THR A 82 -24.77 8.34 -53.22
CA THR A 82 -24.53 9.23 -54.37
C THR A 82 -23.13 9.07 -54.98
N MET A 83 -22.23 8.33 -54.32
CA MET A 83 -20.87 8.08 -54.83
C MET A 83 -20.87 7.39 -56.20
N GLY A 84 -21.83 6.50 -56.48
CA GLY A 84 -21.95 5.83 -57.78
C GLY A 84 -22.29 6.80 -58.93
N PHE A 85 -23.10 7.83 -58.65
CA PHE A 85 -23.39 8.90 -59.59
C PHE A 85 -22.13 9.74 -59.89
N LEU A 86 -21.38 10.09 -58.84
CA LEU A 86 -20.11 10.82 -59.00
C LEU A 86 -19.08 10.01 -59.81
N ASP A 87 -19.07 8.69 -59.65
CA ASP A 87 -18.19 7.77 -60.37
C ASP A 87 -18.58 7.58 -61.85
N ALA A 88 -19.82 7.92 -62.23
CA ALA A 88 -20.32 7.85 -63.60
C ALA A 88 -20.08 9.13 -64.41
N LEU A 89 -19.68 10.24 -63.77
CA LEU A 89 -19.36 11.48 -64.47
C LEU A 89 -18.08 11.31 -65.32
N PRO A 90 -18.01 11.91 -66.53
CA PRO A 90 -16.83 11.89 -67.39
C PRO A 90 -15.75 12.86 -66.88
N ALA A 91 -15.39 12.74 -65.60
CA ALA A 91 -14.40 13.58 -64.94
C ALA A 91 -13.43 12.71 -64.13
N ALA A 92 -12.14 13.00 -64.24
CA ALA A 92 -11.13 12.35 -63.42
C ALA A 92 -11.41 12.59 -61.93
N ARG A 93 -11.28 11.56 -61.08
CA ARG A 93 -11.53 11.65 -59.63
C ARG A 93 -10.65 12.69 -58.94
N TRP A 94 -9.48 13.02 -59.51
CA TRP A 94 -8.64 14.09 -59.01
C TRP A 94 -9.33 15.48 -59.05
N ARG A 95 -10.04 15.78 -60.14
CA ARG A 95 -10.78 17.06 -60.27
C ARG A 95 -11.93 17.13 -59.28
N LEU A 96 -12.62 16.01 -59.08
CA LEU A 96 -13.68 15.89 -58.09
C LEU A 96 -13.15 16.03 -56.66
N TRP A 97 -12.02 15.38 -56.34
CA TRP A 97 -11.36 15.47 -55.04
C TRP A 97 -10.99 16.92 -54.70
N ARG A 98 -10.36 17.64 -55.65
CA ARG A 98 -10.00 19.06 -55.47
C ARG A 98 -11.24 19.94 -55.24
N ALA A 99 -12.30 19.74 -56.03
CA ALA A 99 -13.53 20.52 -55.91
C ALA A 99 -14.18 20.36 -54.52
N LYS A 100 -14.26 19.12 -54.04
CA LYS A 100 -14.81 18.79 -52.72
C LYS A 100 -13.92 19.28 -51.57
N LEU A 101 -12.59 19.17 -51.71
CA LEU A 101 -11.65 19.71 -50.72
C LEU A 101 -11.83 21.22 -50.56
N VAL A 102 -11.91 21.98 -51.67
CA VAL A 102 -12.10 23.44 -51.62
C VAL A 102 -13.43 23.80 -50.94
N ALA A 103 -14.52 23.11 -51.28
CA ALA A 103 -15.82 23.32 -50.65
C ALA A 103 -15.78 23.04 -49.13
N GLY A 104 -15.21 21.89 -48.74
CA GLY A 104 -15.05 21.51 -47.33
C GLY A 104 -14.20 22.48 -46.52
N THR A 105 -13.09 22.98 -47.10
CA THR A 105 -12.22 23.97 -46.43
C THR A 105 -12.97 25.27 -46.17
N GLY A 106 -13.74 25.76 -47.16
CA GLY A 106 -14.55 26.97 -46.99
C GLY A 106 -15.58 26.84 -45.87
N LEU A 107 -16.28 25.70 -45.81
CA LEU A 107 -17.27 25.43 -44.77
C LEU A 107 -16.64 25.30 -43.39
N ALA A 108 -15.52 24.57 -43.27
CA ALA A 108 -14.81 24.41 -42.01
C ALA A 108 -14.29 25.75 -41.47
N ALA A 109 -13.71 26.60 -42.34
CA ALA A 109 -13.24 27.93 -41.98
C ALA A 109 -14.39 28.83 -41.48
N ALA A 110 -15.55 28.79 -42.14
CA ALA A 110 -16.72 29.54 -41.72
C ALA A 110 -17.24 29.10 -40.33
N GLN A 111 -17.33 27.79 -40.08
CA GLN A 111 -17.78 27.26 -38.79
C GLN A 111 -16.81 27.58 -37.65
N VAL A 112 -15.52 27.35 -37.87
CA VAL A 112 -14.48 27.63 -36.86
C VAL A 112 -14.41 29.14 -36.57
N GLY A 113 -14.51 29.98 -37.60
CA GLY A 113 -14.57 31.43 -37.44
C GLY A 113 -15.76 31.88 -36.61
N ALA A 114 -16.95 31.31 -36.85
CA ALA A 114 -18.15 31.60 -36.07
C ALA A 114 -18.01 31.18 -34.60
N LEU A 115 -17.51 29.96 -34.33
CA LEU A 115 -17.29 29.47 -32.97
C LEU A 115 -16.25 30.31 -32.21
N LEU A 116 -15.15 30.70 -32.87
CA LEU A 116 -14.14 31.57 -32.28
C LEU A 116 -14.68 32.98 -32.01
N ALA A 117 -15.54 33.51 -32.88
CA ALA A 117 -16.18 34.82 -32.65
C ALA A 117 -17.11 34.77 -31.43
N VAL A 118 -17.91 33.71 -31.27
CA VAL A 118 -18.75 33.51 -30.08
C VAL A 118 -17.90 33.33 -28.82
N ALA A 119 -16.86 32.50 -28.86
CA ALA A 119 -15.96 32.31 -27.74
C ALA A 119 -15.26 33.62 -27.33
N ALA A 120 -14.81 34.43 -28.30
CA ALA A 120 -14.21 35.73 -28.04
C ALA A 120 -15.21 36.70 -27.40
N ALA A 121 -16.47 36.72 -27.87
CA ALA A 121 -17.53 37.53 -27.28
C ALA A 121 -17.86 37.13 -25.83
N LEU A 122 -17.64 35.85 -25.47
CA LEU A 122 -17.81 35.31 -24.12
C LEU A 122 -16.55 35.45 -23.23
N GLY A 123 -15.48 36.07 -23.72
CA GLY A 123 -14.22 36.17 -22.97
C GLY A 123 -13.45 34.84 -22.84
N LEU A 124 -13.80 33.82 -23.63
CA LEU A 124 -13.16 32.50 -23.65
C LEU A 124 -11.97 32.42 -24.62
N VAL A 125 -11.49 33.55 -25.13
CA VAL A 125 -10.31 33.64 -25.99
C VAL A 125 -9.30 34.59 -25.33
N PRO A 126 -8.28 34.06 -24.63
CA PRO A 126 -7.42 34.89 -23.79
C PRO A 126 -6.49 35.77 -24.63
N THR A 127 -6.07 35.29 -25.80
CA THR A 127 -5.17 36.02 -26.72
C THR A 127 -5.44 35.66 -28.17
N PHE A 128 -5.03 36.56 -29.09
CA PHE A 128 -5.03 36.28 -30.53
C PHE A 128 -4.15 35.08 -30.89
N GLY A 129 -3.03 34.89 -30.18
CA GLY A 129 -2.14 33.74 -30.36
C GLY A 129 -2.84 32.41 -30.08
N TRP A 130 -3.67 32.35 -29.03
CA TRP A 130 -4.48 31.19 -28.70
C TRP A 130 -5.56 30.92 -29.76
N ALA A 131 -6.29 31.95 -30.21
CA ALA A 131 -7.27 31.82 -31.28
C ALA A 131 -6.64 31.27 -32.57
N ARG A 132 -5.45 31.77 -32.94
CA ARG A 132 -4.68 31.26 -34.08
C ARG A 132 -4.28 29.79 -33.89
N ALA A 133 -3.82 29.40 -32.70
CA ALA A 133 -3.47 28.01 -32.41
C ALA A 133 -4.69 27.08 -32.53
N THR A 134 -5.83 27.47 -31.97
CA THR A 134 -7.10 26.75 -32.08
C THR A 134 -7.55 26.59 -33.53
N ALA A 135 -7.42 27.65 -34.35
CA ALA A 135 -7.70 27.57 -35.79
C ALA A 135 -6.76 26.60 -36.52
N VAL A 136 -5.48 26.57 -36.18
CA VAL A 136 -4.50 25.60 -36.73
C VAL A 136 -4.89 24.17 -36.35
N PHE A 137 -5.25 23.91 -35.08
CA PHE A 137 -5.72 22.59 -34.66
C PHE A 137 -7.02 22.17 -35.35
N ALA A 138 -7.95 23.09 -35.57
CA ALA A 138 -9.17 22.83 -36.32
C ALA A 138 -8.89 22.51 -37.80
N ALA A 139 -7.97 23.24 -38.43
CA ALA A 139 -7.52 22.96 -39.80
C ALA A 139 -6.81 21.60 -39.90
N LEU A 140 -6.00 21.26 -38.90
CA LEU A 140 -5.35 19.95 -38.80
C LEU A 140 -6.39 18.83 -38.67
N SER A 141 -7.37 19.04 -37.79
CA SER A 141 -8.51 18.15 -37.61
C SER A 141 -9.29 17.95 -38.91
N PHE A 142 -9.50 19.01 -39.68
CA PHE A 142 -10.14 18.97 -40.99
C PHE A 142 -9.38 18.09 -41.99
N VAL A 143 -8.07 18.28 -42.18
CA VAL A 143 -7.31 17.50 -43.18
C VAL A 143 -7.26 16.01 -42.83
N TRP A 144 -7.18 15.67 -41.54
CA TRP A 144 -7.31 14.29 -41.08
C TRP A 144 -8.73 13.76 -41.23
N GLY A 145 -9.74 14.61 -41.01
CA GLY A 145 -11.13 14.39 -41.39
C GLY A 145 -11.27 13.96 -42.86
N VAL A 146 -10.67 14.72 -43.77
CA VAL A 146 -10.69 14.43 -45.23
C VAL A 146 -10.07 13.07 -45.51
N PHE A 147 -8.91 12.76 -44.91
CA PHE A 147 -8.32 11.43 -45.02
C PHE A 147 -9.27 10.32 -44.54
N GLY A 148 -9.81 10.45 -43.32
CA GLY A 148 -10.79 9.51 -42.78
C GLY A 148 -12.01 9.35 -43.70
N SER A 149 -12.47 10.44 -44.30
CA SER A 149 -13.62 10.42 -45.21
C SER A 149 -13.37 9.62 -46.47
N THR A 150 -12.12 9.44 -46.91
CA THR A 150 -11.76 8.62 -48.09
C THR A 150 -11.66 7.13 -47.78
N VAL A 151 -11.42 6.74 -46.53
CA VAL A 151 -11.33 5.33 -46.12
C VAL A 151 -12.64 4.79 -45.55
N SER A 152 -13.55 5.66 -45.09
CA SER A 152 -14.77 5.28 -44.39
C SER A 152 -16.07 5.49 -45.18
N ARG A 153 -17.07 4.64 -44.94
CA ARG A 153 -18.37 4.68 -45.64
C ARG A 153 -19.39 5.65 -45.03
N THR A 154 -19.21 6.03 -43.78
CA THR A 154 -20.10 6.94 -43.05
C THR A 154 -19.28 8.08 -42.46
N THR A 155 -19.91 9.22 -42.24
CA THR A 155 -19.26 10.42 -41.69
C THR A 155 -18.68 10.14 -40.30
N LEU A 156 -19.41 9.40 -39.47
CA LEU A 156 -18.94 9.00 -38.14
C LEU A 156 -17.77 8.00 -38.22
N GLY A 157 -17.81 7.07 -39.16
CA GLY A 157 -16.68 6.17 -39.42
C GLY A 157 -15.46 6.92 -39.96
N ALA A 158 -15.66 8.03 -40.67
CA ALA A 158 -14.59 8.88 -41.14
C ALA A 158 -13.86 9.53 -39.96
N ILE A 159 -14.60 10.18 -39.07
CA ILE A 159 -14.08 10.74 -37.81
C ILE A 159 -13.31 9.66 -37.02
N GLY A 160 -13.92 8.47 -36.87
CA GLY A 160 -13.29 7.33 -36.18
C GLY A 160 -12.00 6.81 -36.84
N ALA A 161 -11.81 6.99 -38.15
CA ALA A 161 -10.58 6.65 -38.86
C ALA A 161 -9.56 7.80 -38.86
N SER A 162 -10.02 9.05 -38.82
CA SER A 162 -9.20 10.27 -38.77
C SER A 162 -8.37 10.34 -37.52
N ILE A 163 -8.96 10.07 -36.34
CA ILE A 163 -8.25 10.16 -35.06
C ILE A 163 -7.06 9.20 -34.98
N PRO A 164 -7.21 7.86 -35.21
CA PRO A 164 -6.08 6.95 -35.14
C PRO A 164 -5.09 7.18 -36.30
N GLY A 165 -5.56 7.62 -37.47
CA GLY A 165 -4.68 8.03 -38.57
C GLY A 165 -3.78 9.20 -38.18
N ALA A 166 -4.37 10.26 -37.62
CA ALA A 166 -3.64 11.44 -37.15
C ALA A 166 -2.63 11.04 -36.11
N LEU A 167 -3.04 10.21 -35.18
CA LEU A 167 -2.25 9.79 -34.05
C LEU A 167 -1.09 8.87 -34.43
N ALA A 168 -1.30 7.94 -35.37
CA ALA A 168 -0.22 7.16 -35.94
C ALA A 168 0.81 8.05 -36.65
N ALA A 169 0.36 9.10 -37.34
CA ALA A 169 1.25 10.06 -37.98
C ALA A 169 1.99 10.95 -36.97
N VAL A 170 1.35 11.34 -35.87
CA VAL A 170 2.00 12.00 -34.72
C VAL A 170 3.15 11.13 -34.24
N VAL A 171 2.92 9.85 -33.93
CA VAL A 171 3.97 8.93 -33.46
C VAL A 171 5.05 8.74 -34.52
N ALA A 172 4.68 8.48 -35.77
CA ALA A 172 5.61 8.24 -36.86
C ALA A 172 6.50 9.45 -37.20
N SER A 173 6.05 10.67 -36.90
CA SER A 173 6.81 11.90 -37.13
C SER A 173 7.56 12.37 -35.88
N LEU A 174 6.95 12.30 -34.69
CA LEU A 174 7.60 12.73 -33.45
C LEU A 174 8.77 11.85 -33.07
N VAL A 175 8.70 10.52 -33.23
CA VAL A 175 9.80 9.61 -32.85
C VAL A 175 11.10 9.92 -33.60
N PRO A 176 11.11 10.03 -34.95
CA PRO A 176 12.31 10.46 -35.66
C PRO A 176 12.75 11.87 -35.27
N VAL A 177 11.81 12.82 -35.12
CA VAL A 177 12.14 14.21 -34.74
C VAL A 177 12.80 14.26 -33.36
N THR A 178 12.29 13.54 -32.37
CA THR A 178 12.91 13.47 -31.03
C THR A 178 14.22 12.71 -31.04
N LEU A 179 14.36 11.61 -31.81
CA LEU A 179 15.63 10.90 -31.94
C LEU A 179 16.71 11.77 -32.60
N VAL A 180 16.37 12.52 -33.65
CA VAL A 180 17.29 13.48 -34.30
C VAL A 180 17.64 14.61 -33.34
N LEU A 181 16.66 15.19 -32.63
CA LEU A 181 16.96 16.24 -31.65
C LEU A 181 17.82 15.74 -30.50
N ALA A 182 17.58 14.51 -30.00
CA ALA A 182 18.35 13.90 -28.93
C ALA A 182 19.77 13.51 -29.35
N THR A 183 19.99 13.15 -30.62
CA THR A 183 21.32 12.81 -31.13
C THR A 183 22.17 14.02 -31.47
N PHE A 184 21.57 15.15 -31.84
CA PHE A 184 22.29 16.36 -32.28
C PHE A 184 22.29 17.52 -31.29
N ALA A 185 21.51 17.49 -30.20
CA ALA A 185 21.53 18.51 -29.15
C ALA A 185 22.31 18.02 -27.93
N HIS A 186 23.45 18.64 -27.64
CA HIS A 186 24.24 18.39 -26.41
C HIS A 186 23.68 19.09 -25.16
N ASP A 187 22.62 19.91 -25.30
CA ASP A 187 21.99 20.60 -24.18
C ASP A 187 20.73 19.87 -23.69
N PRO A 188 20.66 19.49 -22.40
CA PRO A 188 19.50 18.82 -21.79
C PRO A 188 18.31 19.77 -21.52
N VAL A 189 18.25 20.94 -22.17
CA VAL A 189 17.30 21.99 -21.83
C VAL A 189 15.95 21.77 -22.52
N GLY A 190 15.02 21.19 -21.75
CA GLY A 190 13.57 21.37 -21.89
C GLY A 190 12.87 20.65 -23.05
N PRO A 191 11.65 20.10 -22.85
CA PRO A 191 10.87 19.40 -23.88
C PRO A 191 10.29 20.31 -24.97
N SER A 192 10.69 21.58 -25.08
CA SER A 192 10.20 22.48 -26.13
C SER A 192 10.80 22.11 -27.48
N LEU A 193 9.95 21.63 -28.40
CA LEU A 193 10.32 21.44 -29.81
C LEU A 193 10.89 22.76 -30.36
N ARG A 194 12.12 22.71 -30.90
CA ARG A 194 12.71 23.85 -31.62
C ARG A 194 11.72 24.32 -32.70
N PRO A 195 11.59 25.64 -32.97
CA PRO A 195 10.60 26.17 -33.92
C PRO A 195 10.63 25.49 -35.30
N ALA A 196 11.83 25.17 -35.80
CA ALA A 196 12.03 24.45 -37.06
C ALA A 196 11.47 23.01 -37.02
N ALA A 197 11.68 22.29 -35.91
CA ALA A 197 11.13 20.94 -35.73
C ALA A 197 9.60 20.97 -35.60
N ALA A 198 9.06 21.96 -34.88
CA ALA A 198 7.62 22.17 -34.78
C ALA A 198 6.99 22.50 -36.15
N ALA A 199 7.64 23.33 -36.96
CA ALA A 199 7.19 23.66 -38.32
C ALA A 199 7.25 22.44 -39.26
N ALA A 200 8.33 21.65 -39.21
CA ALA A 200 8.45 20.42 -40.00
C ALA A 200 7.39 19.39 -39.62
N PHE A 201 7.15 19.21 -38.31
CA PHE A 201 6.10 18.33 -37.79
C PHE A 201 4.72 18.77 -38.25
N LEU A 202 4.38 20.06 -38.09
CA LEU A 202 3.11 20.61 -38.56
C LEU A 202 2.95 20.45 -40.08
N GLY A 203 4.00 20.77 -40.85
CA GLY A 203 4.00 20.61 -42.31
C GLY A 203 3.70 19.17 -42.73
N PHE A 204 4.34 18.19 -42.09
CA PHE A 204 4.04 16.78 -42.32
C PHE A 204 2.60 16.43 -41.95
N MET A 205 2.13 16.87 -40.78
CA MET A 205 0.79 16.60 -40.28
C MET A 205 -0.32 17.20 -41.17
N PHE A 206 -0.04 18.26 -41.94
CA PHE A 206 -0.95 18.80 -42.94
C PHE A 206 -0.88 18.09 -44.30
N VAL A 207 0.34 17.85 -44.80
CA VAL A 207 0.55 17.36 -46.17
C VAL A 207 0.25 15.86 -46.29
N ALA A 208 0.68 15.04 -45.31
CA ALA A 208 0.53 13.60 -45.35
C ALA A 208 -0.94 13.13 -45.49
N PRO A 209 -1.92 13.57 -44.66
CA PRO A 209 -3.30 13.10 -44.79
C PRO A 209 -3.94 13.55 -46.12
N LEU A 210 -3.62 14.75 -46.61
CA LEU A 210 -4.14 15.21 -47.90
C LEU A 210 -3.61 14.36 -49.06
N ALA A 211 -2.30 14.11 -49.10
CA ALA A 211 -1.66 13.26 -50.10
C ALA A 211 -2.21 11.82 -50.06
N LEU A 212 -2.36 11.25 -48.87
CA LEU A 212 -2.94 9.92 -48.69
C LEU A 212 -4.42 9.89 -49.11
N SER A 213 -5.21 10.90 -48.75
CA SER A 213 -6.63 10.99 -49.14
C SER A 213 -6.78 11.04 -50.67
N ALA A 214 -5.97 11.86 -51.33
CA ALA A 214 -5.90 11.98 -52.78
C ALA A 214 -5.54 10.65 -53.41
N TRP A 215 -4.49 9.99 -52.88
CA TRP A 215 -4.00 8.71 -53.36
C TRP A 215 -5.07 7.63 -53.24
N VAL A 216 -5.71 7.50 -52.08
CA VAL A 216 -6.77 6.50 -51.83
C VAL A 216 -7.98 6.75 -52.72
N PHE A 217 -8.43 8.00 -52.82
CA PHE A 217 -9.62 8.37 -53.60
C PHE A 217 -9.44 8.13 -55.10
N THR A 218 -8.24 8.38 -55.64
CA THR A 218 -7.91 8.20 -57.07
C THR A 218 -7.43 6.79 -57.43
N ARG A 219 -7.37 5.86 -56.47
CA ARG A 219 -6.96 4.47 -56.72
C ARG A 219 -7.76 3.77 -57.83
N PRO A 220 -9.10 3.92 -57.95
CA PRO A 220 -9.85 3.28 -59.03
C PRO A 220 -9.42 3.77 -60.41
N ASP A 221 -9.09 5.06 -60.57
CA ASP A 221 -8.62 5.62 -61.85
C ASP A 221 -7.26 5.03 -62.22
N ARG A 222 -6.37 4.84 -61.24
CA ARG A 222 -5.07 4.16 -61.46
C ARG A 222 -5.24 2.68 -61.83
N LEU A 223 -6.18 1.99 -61.20
CA LEU A 223 -6.47 0.59 -61.52
C LEU A 223 -7.13 0.42 -62.90
N ARG A 224 -7.96 1.38 -63.33
CA ARG A 224 -8.50 1.40 -64.70
C ARG A 224 -7.37 1.61 -65.72
N ALA A 225 -6.50 2.58 -65.48
CA ALA A 225 -5.33 2.83 -66.33
C ALA A 225 -4.39 1.62 -66.44
N ALA A 226 -4.17 0.89 -65.34
CA ALA A 226 -3.36 -0.34 -65.35
C ALA A 226 -4.11 -1.58 -65.93
N GLY A 227 -5.44 -1.58 -65.86
CA GLY A 227 -6.29 -2.64 -66.39
C GLY A 227 -6.43 -2.59 -67.91
N ASP A 228 -6.39 -1.40 -68.50
CA ASP A 228 -6.41 -1.20 -69.96
C ASP A 228 -5.14 -1.75 -70.65
N GLU A 229 -4.02 -1.90 -69.92
CA GLU A 229 -2.77 -2.51 -70.44
C GLU A 229 -2.73 -4.04 -70.34
N THR A 230 -3.68 -4.68 -69.64
CA THR A 230 -3.64 -6.14 -69.38
C THR A 230 -4.90 -6.87 -69.85
N ALA A 231 -5.59 -6.30 -70.85
CA ALA A 231 -6.80 -6.86 -71.46
C ALA A 231 -6.56 -8.09 -72.37
N ASP A 232 -5.69 -9.02 -71.94
CA ASP A 232 -5.62 -10.39 -72.47
C ASP A 232 -5.45 -11.35 -71.27
N VAL A 233 -6.56 -11.64 -70.58
CA VAL A 233 -6.61 -12.70 -69.58
C VAL A 233 -7.70 -13.71 -69.93
N PRO A 234 -7.33 -14.96 -70.27
CA PRO A 234 -8.27 -16.04 -70.54
C PRO A 234 -9.16 -16.34 -69.32
N ARG A 235 -10.47 -16.36 -69.55
CA ARG A 235 -11.47 -16.84 -68.60
C ARG A 235 -11.47 -18.37 -68.55
N GLU A 236 -10.70 -18.96 -67.63
CA GLU A 236 -10.97 -20.31 -67.12
C GLU A 236 -11.22 -20.26 -65.60
N VAL A 237 -12.47 -20.01 -65.22
CA VAL A 237 -12.93 -20.20 -63.83
C VAL A 237 -13.29 -21.67 -63.65
N ARG A 238 -12.28 -22.50 -63.33
CA ARG A 238 -12.49 -23.86 -62.84
C ARG A 238 -13.34 -23.81 -61.56
N ALA A 239 -14.44 -24.55 -61.58
CA ALA A 239 -15.31 -24.81 -60.43
C ALA A 239 -14.51 -25.50 -59.31
N ARG A 240 -13.87 -24.70 -58.45
CA ARG A 240 -13.22 -25.20 -57.24
C ARG A 240 -14.32 -25.70 -56.28
N SER A 241 -14.25 -26.99 -56.00
CA SER A 241 -15.05 -27.71 -55.04
C SER A 241 -15.23 -26.91 -53.75
N ARG A 242 -16.49 -26.78 -53.31
CA ARG A 242 -16.87 -26.05 -52.09
C ARG A 242 -16.02 -26.56 -50.91
N PRO A 243 -15.03 -25.80 -50.41
CA PRO A 243 -14.24 -26.25 -49.29
C PRO A 243 -15.18 -26.36 -48.10
N ARG A 244 -15.26 -27.55 -47.50
CA ARG A 244 -15.97 -27.74 -46.22
C ARG A 244 -15.41 -26.71 -45.24
N ALA A 245 -16.26 -25.82 -44.75
CA ALA A 245 -15.88 -24.73 -43.85
C ALA A 245 -15.43 -25.29 -42.49
N GLY A 246 -14.19 -25.78 -42.42
CA GLY A 246 -13.55 -26.21 -41.18
C GLY A 246 -13.25 -25.02 -40.26
N GLY A 247 -13.06 -25.27 -38.97
CA GLY A 247 -12.75 -24.22 -37.98
C GLY A 247 -11.57 -23.32 -38.38
N ARG A 248 -10.57 -23.87 -39.08
CA ARG A 248 -9.44 -23.10 -39.64
C ARG A 248 -9.89 -22.02 -40.62
N ALA A 249 -10.89 -22.29 -41.47
CA ALA A 249 -11.41 -21.31 -42.42
C ALA A 249 -12.15 -20.16 -41.70
N LEU A 250 -12.90 -20.47 -40.64
CA LEU A 250 -13.56 -19.47 -39.80
C LEU A 250 -12.55 -18.58 -39.07
N VAL A 251 -11.50 -19.18 -38.50
CA VAL A 251 -10.41 -18.43 -37.85
C VAL A 251 -9.67 -17.55 -38.87
N TRP A 252 -9.34 -18.09 -40.04
CA TRP A 252 -8.69 -17.32 -41.11
C TRP A 252 -9.54 -16.14 -41.58
N LEU A 253 -10.85 -16.36 -41.80
CA LEU A 253 -11.77 -15.30 -42.19
C LEU A 253 -11.90 -14.26 -41.09
N GLY A 254 -12.04 -14.70 -39.83
CA GLY A 254 -12.09 -13.83 -38.66
C GLY A 254 -10.84 -12.98 -38.53
N LEU A 255 -9.64 -13.56 -38.66
CA LEU A 255 -8.37 -12.82 -38.66
C LEU A 255 -8.31 -11.79 -39.79
N ARG A 256 -8.79 -12.15 -40.99
CA ARG A 256 -8.82 -11.22 -42.13
C ARG A 256 -9.77 -10.03 -41.88
N GLN A 257 -10.94 -10.28 -41.31
CA GLN A 257 -11.88 -9.22 -40.89
C GLN A 257 -11.27 -8.34 -39.79
N LEU A 258 -10.56 -8.97 -38.85
CA LEU A 258 -10.01 -8.33 -37.67
C LEU A 258 -8.80 -7.42 -37.96
N ARG A 259 -8.02 -7.68 -39.03
CA ARG A 259 -6.79 -6.93 -39.34
C ARG A 259 -6.94 -5.41 -39.31
N GLY A 260 -7.99 -4.88 -39.94
CA GLY A 260 -8.23 -3.43 -40.00
C GLY A 260 -8.59 -2.85 -38.63
N PRO A 261 -9.69 -3.31 -38.00
CA PRO A 261 -10.08 -2.89 -36.67
C PRO A 261 -8.99 -3.08 -35.62
N ALA A 262 -8.28 -4.22 -35.62
CA ALA A 262 -7.21 -4.49 -34.66
C ALA A 262 -6.03 -3.53 -34.82
N ALA A 263 -5.61 -3.21 -36.06
CA ALA A 263 -4.55 -2.23 -36.28
C ALA A 263 -4.96 -0.83 -35.78
N ALA A 264 -6.20 -0.41 -36.04
CA ALA A 264 -6.73 0.86 -35.56
C ALA A 264 -6.78 0.91 -34.01
N LEU A 265 -7.33 -0.12 -33.38
CA LEU A 265 -7.43 -0.23 -31.92
C LEU A 265 -6.05 -0.34 -31.26
N ALA A 266 -5.10 -1.07 -31.87
CA ALA A 266 -3.74 -1.16 -31.37
C ALA A 266 -3.01 0.19 -31.45
N GLY A 267 -3.24 0.98 -32.52
CA GLY A 267 -2.72 2.34 -32.62
C GLY A 267 -3.23 3.24 -31.50
N PHE A 268 -4.54 3.18 -31.19
CA PHE A 268 -5.11 3.87 -30.04
C PHE A 268 -4.52 3.39 -28.72
N ALA A 269 -4.46 2.08 -28.49
CA ALA A 269 -3.90 1.50 -27.27
C ALA A 269 -2.44 1.93 -27.06
N LEU A 270 -1.63 1.94 -28.11
CA LEU A 270 -0.24 2.36 -28.04
C LEU A 270 -0.10 3.81 -27.57
N VAL A 271 -0.95 4.70 -28.07
CA VAL A 271 -0.88 6.11 -27.71
C VAL A 271 -1.34 6.36 -26.30
N PHE A 272 -2.47 5.78 -25.89
CA PHE A 272 -2.87 5.90 -24.50
C PHE A 272 -1.80 5.28 -23.58
N GLY A 273 -1.14 4.21 -24.01
CA GLY A 273 0.02 3.62 -23.33
C GLY A 273 1.22 4.57 -23.25
N LEU A 274 1.51 5.32 -24.31
CA LEU A 274 2.54 6.38 -24.28
C LEU A 274 2.12 7.53 -23.34
N GLY A 275 0.84 7.85 -23.26
CA GLY A 275 0.28 8.80 -22.30
C GLY A 275 0.53 8.40 -20.85
N LEU A 276 0.51 7.09 -20.54
CA LEU A 276 0.85 6.56 -19.22
C LEU A 276 2.33 6.78 -18.83
N LEU A 277 3.21 7.18 -19.76
CA LEU A 277 4.59 7.57 -19.43
C LEU A 277 4.68 8.95 -18.79
N SER A 278 3.67 9.82 -18.99
CA SER A 278 3.63 11.15 -18.39
C SER A 278 3.81 11.06 -16.88
N ARG A 279 4.64 11.92 -16.27
CA ARG A 279 4.87 11.91 -14.82
C ARG A 279 3.60 12.19 -14.01
N ASP A 280 2.70 12.99 -14.59
CA ASP A 280 1.43 13.36 -13.96
C ASP A 280 0.33 12.30 -14.14
N ALA A 281 0.54 11.35 -15.06
CA ALA A 281 -0.40 10.25 -15.22
C ALA A 281 -0.18 9.22 -14.12
N HIS A 282 -1.17 9.06 -13.23
CA HIS A 282 -1.25 7.98 -12.25
C HIS A 282 -1.84 6.74 -12.92
N PRO A 283 -1.01 5.76 -13.35
CA PRO A 283 -1.48 4.68 -14.20
C PRO A 283 -2.53 3.82 -13.50
N VAL A 284 -2.47 3.69 -12.18
CA VAL A 284 -3.47 2.97 -11.37
C VAL A 284 -4.87 3.55 -11.47
N LEU A 285 -5.01 4.87 -11.65
CA LEU A 285 -6.30 5.55 -11.80
C LEU A 285 -6.82 5.53 -13.24
N VAL A 286 -5.90 5.67 -14.21
CA VAL A 286 -6.27 5.77 -15.63
C VAL A 286 -6.52 4.39 -16.25
N TRP A 287 -5.79 3.36 -15.78
CA TRP A 287 -5.84 2.01 -16.35
C TRP A 287 -7.24 1.40 -16.40
N PRO A 288 -8.08 1.43 -15.33
CA PRO A 288 -9.41 0.83 -15.38
C PRO A 288 -10.28 1.35 -16.52
N GLY A 289 -10.25 2.65 -16.78
CA GLY A 289 -10.98 3.27 -17.89
C GLY A 289 -10.48 2.81 -19.26
N LEU A 290 -9.15 2.75 -19.44
CA LEU A 290 -8.53 2.30 -20.70
C LEU A 290 -8.76 0.80 -20.94
N ALA A 291 -8.65 -0.02 -19.90
CA ALA A 291 -8.91 -1.45 -19.96
C ALA A 291 -10.39 -1.74 -20.28
N LEU A 292 -11.31 -1.01 -19.64
CA LEU A 292 -12.74 -1.07 -19.94
C LEU A 292 -13.03 -0.69 -21.41
N ALA A 293 -12.41 0.38 -21.91
CA ALA A 293 -12.56 0.80 -23.30
C ALA A 293 -12.02 -0.25 -24.28
N ALA A 294 -10.84 -0.82 -24.02
CA ALA A 294 -10.27 -1.89 -24.83
C ALA A 294 -11.19 -3.13 -24.88
N GLY A 295 -11.71 -3.54 -23.73
CA GLY A 295 -12.70 -4.62 -23.63
C GLY A 295 -13.97 -4.33 -24.42
N THR A 296 -14.57 -3.15 -24.18
CA THR A 296 -15.81 -2.71 -24.83
C THR A 296 -15.68 -2.69 -26.35
N LEU A 297 -14.61 -2.08 -26.87
CA LEU A 297 -14.37 -1.98 -28.30
C LEU A 297 -14.13 -3.36 -28.92
N ALA A 298 -13.29 -4.21 -28.31
CA ALA A 298 -13.06 -5.57 -28.78
C ALA A 298 -14.36 -6.39 -28.81
N GLY A 299 -15.19 -6.28 -27.77
CA GLY A 299 -16.49 -6.95 -27.68
C GLY A 299 -17.47 -6.49 -28.77
N VAL A 300 -17.67 -5.17 -28.93
CA VAL A 300 -18.60 -4.62 -29.95
C VAL A 300 -18.14 -4.97 -31.37
N THR A 301 -16.83 -4.96 -31.65
CA THR A 301 -16.31 -5.27 -32.98
C THR A 301 -16.49 -6.72 -33.41
N ALA A 302 -16.79 -7.64 -32.48
CA ALA A 302 -16.89 -9.07 -32.75
C ALA A 302 -17.86 -9.42 -33.90
N PHE A 303 -18.98 -8.69 -33.96
CA PHE A 303 -20.03 -8.86 -34.97
C PHE A 303 -20.41 -7.56 -35.70
N ALA A 304 -19.67 -6.46 -35.49
CA ALA A 304 -19.98 -5.16 -36.08
C ALA A 304 -20.06 -5.19 -37.62
N ASP A 305 -19.17 -5.94 -38.27
CA ASP A 305 -19.16 -6.08 -39.73
C ASP A 305 -20.40 -6.82 -40.24
N GLU A 306 -20.84 -7.87 -39.54
CA GLU A 306 -22.07 -8.60 -39.89
C GLU A 306 -23.33 -7.79 -39.61
N GLN A 307 -23.34 -7.05 -38.49
CA GLN A 307 -24.41 -6.14 -38.07
C GLN A 307 -24.65 -5.05 -39.13
N THR A 308 -23.57 -4.38 -39.55
CA THR A 308 -23.63 -3.24 -40.47
C THR A 308 -23.93 -3.65 -41.91
N ARG A 309 -23.53 -4.86 -42.32
CA ARG A 309 -23.76 -5.38 -43.68
C ARG A 309 -24.98 -6.29 -43.81
N GLY A 310 -25.69 -6.58 -42.72
CA GLY A 310 -26.82 -7.52 -42.72
C GLY A 310 -26.44 -8.96 -43.09
N VAL A 311 -25.15 -9.32 -43.00
CA VAL A 311 -24.64 -10.64 -43.43
C VAL A 311 -25.05 -11.75 -42.47
N ALA A 312 -25.52 -11.41 -41.26
CA ALA A 312 -26.00 -12.38 -40.28
C ALA A 312 -27.10 -13.30 -40.84
N ARG A 313 -27.99 -12.77 -41.70
CA ARG A 313 -29.06 -13.54 -42.36
C ARG A 313 -28.51 -14.62 -43.29
N PHE A 314 -27.46 -14.30 -44.03
CA PHE A 314 -26.80 -15.23 -44.94
C PHE A 314 -26.24 -16.45 -44.19
N TRP A 315 -25.78 -16.29 -42.96
CA TRP A 315 -25.24 -17.42 -42.18
C TRP A 315 -26.30 -18.47 -41.85
N VAL A 316 -27.53 -18.03 -41.57
CA VAL A 316 -28.67 -18.92 -41.33
C VAL A 316 -29.11 -19.58 -42.64
N GLU A 317 -29.23 -18.80 -43.71
CA GLU A 317 -29.63 -19.30 -45.04
C GLU A 317 -28.66 -20.38 -45.56
N GLN A 318 -27.36 -20.23 -45.29
CA GLN A 318 -26.33 -21.22 -45.64
C GLN A 318 -26.15 -22.35 -44.62
N ARG A 319 -26.99 -22.40 -43.57
CA ARG A 319 -26.94 -23.41 -42.49
C ARG A 319 -25.53 -23.55 -41.86
N LEU A 320 -24.81 -22.45 -41.72
CA LEU A 320 -23.49 -22.46 -41.11
C LEU A 320 -23.60 -22.79 -39.60
N PRO A 321 -22.63 -23.49 -39.00
CA PRO A 321 -22.66 -23.83 -37.58
C PRO A 321 -22.41 -22.56 -36.73
N LEU A 322 -23.48 -21.79 -36.47
CA LEU A 322 -23.46 -20.50 -35.77
C LEU A 322 -22.71 -20.57 -34.43
N GLY A 323 -22.83 -21.70 -33.70
CA GLY A 323 -22.11 -21.91 -32.44
C GLY A 323 -20.59 -21.94 -32.60
N ARG A 324 -20.08 -22.59 -33.66
CA ARG A 324 -18.63 -22.63 -33.95
C ARG A 324 -18.12 -21.28 -34.46
N ALA A 325 -18.92 -20.60 -35.29
CA ALA A 325 -18.61 -19.26 -35.77
C ALA A 325 -18.54 -18.25 -34.61
N TRP A 326 -19.51 -18.32 -33.68
CA TRP A 326 -19.51 -17.52 -32.47
C TRP A 326 -18.29 -17.79 -31.60
N ALA A 327 -17.98 -19.06 -31.30
CA ALA A 327 -16.84 -19.40 -30.46
C ALA A 327 -15.50 -18.92 -31.06
N ALA A 328 -15.32 -19.10 -32.38
CA ALA A 328 -14.13 -18.61 -33.07
C ALA A 328 -14.01 -17.07 -33.01
N LYS A 329 -15.10 -16.33 -33.23
CA LYS A 329 -15.10 -14.86 -33.18
C LYS A 329 -14.89 -14.32 -31.77
N VAL A 330 -15.57 -14.89 -30.77
CA VAL A 330 -15.39 -14.51 -29.37
C VAL A 330 -13.95 -14.79 -28.93
N GLY A 331 -13.41 -15.97 -29.24
CA GLY A 331 -12.02 -16.32 -28.92
C GLY A 331 -11.02 -15.36 -29.56
N LEU A 332 -11.18 -15.04 -30.86
CA LEU A 332 -10.31 -14.09 -31.55
C LEU A 332 -10.39 -12.67 -30.97
N HIS A 333 -11.57 -12.19 -30.58
CA HIS A 333 -11.73 -10.85 -30.02
C HIS A 333 -11.32 -10.78 -28.55
N ALA A 334 -11.43 -11.88 -27.79
CA ALA A 334 -10.85 -11.98 -26.46
C ALA A 334 -9.31 -11.92 -26.53
N LEU A 335 -8.70 -12.62 -27.48
CA LEU A 335 -7.26 -12.51 -27.76
C LEU A 335 -6.88 -11.09 -28.20
N LEU A 336 -7.69 -10.44 -29.04
CA LEU A 336 -7.49 -9.03 -29.37
C LEU A 336 -7.53 -8.15 -28.12
N CYS A 337 -8.51 -8.31 -27.25
CA CYS A 337 -8.60 -7.56 -25.99
C CYS A 337 -7.32 -7.70 -25.17
N LEU A 338 -6.82 -8.93 -24.98
CA LEU A 338 -5.56 -9.17 -24.26
C LEU A 338 -4.36 -8.52 -24.97
N ALA A 339 -4.30 -8.59 -26.31
CA ALA A 339 -3.25 -7.94 -27.09
C ALA A 339 -3.32 -6.40 -26.96
N LEU A 340 -4.53 -5.82 -26.92
CA LEU A 340 -4.70 -4.38 -26.69
C LEU A 340 -4.21 -3.95 -25.31
N LEU A 341 -4.50 -4.73 -24.26
CA LEU A 341 -3.96 -4.47 -22.91
C LEU A 341 -2.43 -4.57 -22.89
N LEU A 342 -1.85 -5.53 -23.61
CA LEU A 342 -0.40 -5.65 -23.71
C LEU A 342 0.21 -4.44 -24.45
N VAL A 343 -0.39 -4.01 -25.56
CA VAL A 343 0.06 -2.82 -26.31
C VAL A 343 -0.09 -1.55 -25.46
N LEU A 344 -1.15 -1.45 -24.66
CA LEU A 344 -1.38 -0.36 -23.71
C LEU A 344 -0.30 -0.32 -22.62
N ALA A 345 0.08 -1.48 -22.07
CA ALA A 345 1.11 -1.59 -21.05
C ALA A 345 2.55 -1.54 -21.62
N ALA A 346 2.74 -1.80 -22.91
CA ALA A 346 4.06 -1.98 -23.51
C ALA A 346 5.01 -0.78 -23.28
N PRO A 347 4.59 0.49 -23.43
CA PRO A 347 5.46 1.63 -23.13
C PRO A 347 5.93 1.63 -21.67
N ALA A 348 5.03 1.35 -20.73
CA ALA A 348 5.34 1.28 -19.31
C ALA A 348 6.27 0.10 -18.96
N ILE A 349 6.10 -1.04 -19.63
CA ILE A 349 6.99 -2.21 -19.54
C ILE A 349 8.39 -1.87 -20.06
N VAL A 350 8.49 -1.24 -21.24
CA VAL A 350 9.76 -0.80 -21.81
C VAL A 350 10.47 0.16 -20.86
N ARG A 351 9.76 1.17 -20.35
CA ARG A 351 10.29 2.11 -19.36
C ARG A 351 10.86 1.39 -18.14
N ALA A 352 10.11 0.47 -17.55
CA ALA A 352 10.52 -0.32 -16.38
C ALA A 352 11.82 -1.12 -16.63
N GLN A 353 12.00 -1.69 -17.82
CA GLN A 353 13.18 -2.48 -18.18
C GLN A 353 14.46 -1.63 -18.35
N PHE A 354 14.33 -0.40 -18.84
CA PHE A 354 15.48 0.46 -19.16
C PHE A 354 15.86 1.43 -18.05
N LEU A 355 14.89 1.99 -17.31
CA LEU A 355 15.15 3.07 -16.35
C LEU A 355 15.21 2.61 -14.89
N ASP A 356 14.52 1.52 -14.53
CA ASP A 356 14.23 1.19 -13.13
C ASP A 356 14.82 -0.17 -12.68
N ARG A 357 15.97 -0.58 -13.22
CA ARG A 357 16.57 -1.89 -12.91
C ARG A 357 16.83 -2.13 -11.41
N ALA A 358 17.10 -1.08 -10.64
CA ALA A 358 17.24 -1.17 -9.19
C ALA A 358 15.89 -1.46 -8.51
N ALA A 359 14.83 -0.75 -8.90
CA ALA A 359 13.49 -0.91 -8.33
C ALA A 359 12.90 -2.31 -8.59
N VAL A 360 13.24 -2.95 -9.72
CA VAL A 360 12.81 -4.33 -10.06
C VAL A 360 13.27 -5.37 -9.04
N ARG A 361 14.34 -5.11 -8.27
CA ARG A 361 14.80 -6.06 -7.23
C ARG A 361 13.98 -5.96 -5.95
N GLU A 362 13.38 -4.81 -5.69
CA GLU A 362 12.71 -4.50 -4.41
C GLU A 362 11.18 -4.60 -4.53
N HIS A 363 10.63 -4.36 -5.72
CA HIS A 363 9.19 -4.27 -5.95
C HIS A 363 8.71 -5.33 -6.94
N SER A 364 7.42 -5.61 -6.90
CA SER A 364 6.73 -6.47 -7.87
C SER A 364 6.80 -5.87 -9.27
N ALA A 365 6.75 -6.74 -10.29
CA ALA A 365 6.75 -6.31 -11.68
C ALA A 365 5.62 -5.33 -12.00
N LEU A 366 4.44 -5.48 -11.36
CA LEU A 366 3.31 -4.57 -11.57
C LEU A 366 3.56 -3.20 -10.94
N ALA A 367 4.14 -3.14 -9.74
CA ALA A 367 4.47 -1.87 -9.10
C ALA A 367 5.47 -1.06 -9.92
N VAL A 368 6.50 -1.71 -10.47
CA VAL A 368 7.48 -1.04 -11.33
C VAL A 368 6.85 -0.58 -12.65
N VAL A 369 6.06 -1.43 -13.30
CA VAL A 369 5.41 -1.08 -14.58
C VAL A 369 4.47 0.12 -14.40
N PHE A 370 3.60 0.08 -13.39
CA PHE A 370 2.58 1.10 -13.16
C PHE A 370 3.02 2.26 -12.26
N ARG A 371 4.27 2.28 -11.77
CA ARG A 371 4.81 3.29 -10.84
C ARG A 371 3.93 3.49 -9.60
N SER A 372 3.42 2.38 -9.07
CA SER A 372 2.45 2.42 -7.99
C SER A 372 2.82 1.36 -6.95
N PRO A 373 3.32 1.76 -5.77
CA PRO A 373 3.65 0.83 -4.69
C PRO A 373 2.42 0.08 -4.18
N LEU A 374 1.21 0.58 -4.47
CA LEU A 374 -0.03 -0.12 -4.19
C LEU A 374 -0.06 -1.54 -4.81
N PHE A 375 0.60 -1.78 -5.94
CA PHE A 375 0.66 -3.12 -6.53
C PHE A 375 1.52 -4.12 -5.72
N ASP A 376 2.45 -3.65 -4.89
CA ASP A 376 3.19 -4.52 -3.97
C ASP A 376 2.29 -5.00 -2.84
N GLU A 377 1.49 -4.08 -2.31
CA GLU A 377 0.45 -4.35 -1.33
C GLU A 377 -0.65 -5.28 -1.88
N LEU A 378 -1.07 -5.09 -3.14
CA LEU A 378 -2.01 -6.00 -3.82
C LEU A 378 -1.38 -7.37 -4.15
N GLY A 379 -0.05 -7.43 -4.22
CA GLY A 379 0.73 -8.63 -4.50
C GLY A 379 0.23 -9.43 -5.70
N ARG A 380 0.02 -10.74 -5.49
CA ARG A 380 -0.45 -11.68 -6.54
C ARG A 380 -1.88 -11.40 -7.03
N HIS A 381 -2.62 -10.49 -6.41
CA HIS A 381 -3.98 -10.14 -6.84
C HIS A 381 -4.03 -8.89 -7.71
N GLY A 382 -2.92 -8.15 -7.87
CA GLY A 382 -2.86 -6.95 -8.71
C GLY A 382 -3.34 -7.17 -10.15
N TRP A 383 -3.13 -8.36 -10.72
CA TRP A 383 -3.61 -8.67 -12.09
C TRP A 383 -5.14 -8.64 -12.22
N LYS A 384 -5.90 -8.89 -11.15
CA LYS A 384 -7.37 -8.81 -11.16
C LYS A 384 -7.82 -7.37 -11.39
N TYR A 385 -7.18 -6.42 -10.72
CA TYR A 385 -7.40 -4.99 -10.94
C TYR A 385 -7.16 -4.59 -12.40
N LEU A 386 -6.18 -5.23 -13.05
CA LEU A 386 -5.87 -4.96 -14.45
C LEU A 386 -6.88 -5.55 -15.44
N LEU A 387 -7.42 -6.75 -15.17
CA LEU A 387 -8.23 -7.51 -16.12
C LEU A 387 -9.75 -7.37 -15.94
N VAL A 388 -10.24 -7.11 -14.72
CA VAL A 388 -11.68 -7.03 -14.44
C VAL A 388 -12.38 -5.98 -15.31
N PRO A 389 -11.90 -4.72 -15.42
CA PRO A 389 -12.55 -3.73 -16.28
C PRO A 389 -12.64 -4.17 -17.75
N ALA A 390 -11.57 -4.78 -18.27
CA ALA A 390 -11.54 -5.29 -19.64
C ALA A 390 -12.52 -6.44 -19.88
N ALA A 391 -12.65 -7.38 -18.94
CA ALA A 391 -13.57 -8.50 -19.12
C ALA A 391 -15.05 -8.08 -19.02
N TYR A 392 -15.38 -7.17 -18.10
CA TYR A 392 -16.74 -6.62 -18.01
C TYR A 392 -17.07 -5.80 -19.26
N GLY A 393 -16.14 -4.95 -19.72
CA GLY A 393 -16.27 -4.23 -20.99
C GLY A 393 -16.44 -5.18 -22.17
N PHE A 394 -15.65 -6.25 -22.25
CA PHE A 394 -15.73 -7.24 -23.33
C PHE A 394 -17.07 -7.99 -23.35
N ALA A 395 -17.53 -8.49 -22.21
CA ALA A 395 -18.78 -9.22 -22.12
C ALA A 395 -19.99 -8.33 -22.43
N ALA A 396 -20.03 -7.11 -21.87
CA ALA A 396 -21.07 -6.13 -22.15
C ALA A 396 -21.02 -5.65 -23.60
N GLY A 397 -19.82 -5.39 -24.14
CA GLY A 397 -19.58 -4.99 -25.51
C GLY A 397 -20.05 -6.04 -26.52
N HIS A 398 -19.77 -7.31 -26.25
CA HIS A 398 -20.21 -8.42 -27.08
C HIS A 398 -21.74 -8.55 -27.12
N LEU A 399 -22.39 -8.45 -25.96
CA LEU A 399 -23.85 -8.49 -25.87
C LEU A 399 -24.48 -7.27 -26.59
N CYS A 400 -24.00 -6.06 -26.32
CA CYS A 400 -24.52 -4.84 -26.94
C CYS A 400 -24.25 -4.79 -28.45
N GLY A 401 -23.12 -5.33 -28.91
CA GLY A 401 -22.79 -5.46 -30.32
C GLY A 401 -23.80 -6.27 -31.11
N LEU A 402 -24.47 -7.24 -30.48
CA LEU A 402 -25.59 -7.98 -31.07
C LEU A 402 -26.90 -7.17 -31.04
N LEU A 403 -27.17 -6.47 -29.94
CA LEU A 403 -28.45 -5.77 -29.71
C LEU A 403 -28.61 -4.49 -30.53
N PHE A 404 -27.55 -3.70 -30.70
CA PHE A 404 -27.63 -2.36 -31.30
C PHE A 404 -27.02 -2.31 -32.68
N ARG A 405 -27.80 -1.93 -33.70
CA ARG A 405 -27.32 -1.85 -35.10
C ARG A 405 -26.24 -0.78 -35.31
N LYS A 406 -26.25 0.29 -34.51
CA LYS A 406 -25.26 1.37 -34.55
C LYS A 406 -24.14 1.09 -33.55
N MET A 407 -22.91 0.90 -34.04
CA MET A 407 -21.74 0.60 -33.20
C MET A 407 -21.52 1.60 -32.07
N VAL A 408 -21.69 2.90 -32.32
CA VAL A 408 -21.46 3.93 -31.30
C VAL A 408 -22.45 3.81 -30.15
N VAL A 409 -23.72 3.50 -30.45
CA VAL A 409 -24.72 3.24 -29.41
C VAL A 409 -24.35 1.97 -28.63
N ALA A 410 -23.92 0.91 -29.32
CA ALA A 410 -23.46 -0.33 -28.69
C ALA A 410 -22.29 -0.06 -27.73
N CYS A 411 -21.28 0.70 -28.14
CA CYS A 411 -20.13 1.06 -27.31
C CYS A 411 -20.53 1.89 -26.10
N GLY A 412 -21.41 2.89 -26.27
CA GLY A 412 -21.87 3.74 -25.17
C GLY A 412 -22.62 2.94 -24.10
N VAL A 413 -23.60 2.13 -24.50
CA VAL A 413 -24.38 1.29 -23.58
C VAL A 413 -23.48 0.24 -22.92
N ALA A 414 -22.59 -0.42 -23.68
CA ALA A 414 -21.67 -1.39 -23.14
C ALA A 414 -20.67 -0.80 -22.15
N GLY A 415 -20.17 0.41 -22.41
CA GLY A 415 -19.28 1.12 -21.49
C GLY A 415 -19.97 1.45 -20.17
N ILE A 416 -21.24 1.87 -20.20
CA ILE A 416 -22.03 2.12 -18.99
C ILE A 416 -22.28 0.82 -18.21
N VAL A 417 -22.78 -0.23 -18.88
CA VAL A 417 -23.12 -1.51 -18.24
C VAL A 417 -21.87 -2.22 -17.71
N GLY A 418 -20.84 -2.36 -18.55
CA GLY A 418 -19.56 -2.97 -18.17
C GLY A 418 -18.81 -2.14 -17.14
N GLY A 419 -18.82 -0.82 -17.27
CA GLY A 419 -18.21 0.11 -16.33
C GLY A 419 -18.85 0.04 -14.95
N THR A 420 -20.18 0.05 -14.87
CA THR A 420 -20.91 -0.09 -13.59
C THR A 420 -20.55 -1.41 -12.90
N GLY A 421 -20.54 -2.52 -13.64
CA GLY A 421 -20.15 -3.82 -13.09
C GLY A 421 -18.68 -3.87 -12.63
N ALA A 422 -17.76 -3.27 -13.37
CA ALA A 422 -16.35 -3.20 -13.00
C ALA A 422 -16.11 -2.29 -11.78
N VAL A 423 -16.75 -1.12 -11.73
CA VAL A 423 -16.66 -0.16 -10.63
C VAL A 423 -17.21 -0.75 -9.33
N ALA A 424 -18.30 -1.53 -9.40
CA ALA A 424 -18.84 -2.23 -8.24
C ALA A 424 -17.81 -3.16 -7.55
N TRP A 425 -16.85 -3.72 -8.29
CA TRP A 425 -15.76 -4.53 -7.75
C TRP A 425 -14.53 -3.74 -7.31
N GLY A 426 -14.40 -2.47 -7.70
CA GLY A 426 -13.25 -1.62 -7.38
C GLY A 426 -12.90 -1.64 -5.89
N PRO A 427 -13.86 -1.39 -4.98
CA PRO A 427 -13.66 -1.47 -3.54
C PRO A 427 -13.04 -2.79 -3.07
N SER A 428 -13.62 -3.92 -3.48
CA SER A 428 -13.18 -5.25 -3.06
C SER A 428 -11.84 -5.67 -3.68
N LEU A 429 -11.51 -5.19 -4.88
CA LEU A 429 -10.20 -5.41 -5.48
C LEU A 429 -9.10 -4.68 -4.72
N LEU A 430 -9.39 -3.48 -4.21
CA LEU A 430 -8.48 -2.66 -3.40
C LEU A 430 -8.43 -3.07 -1.92
N ALA A 431 -9.41 -3.84 -1.45
CA ALA A 431 -9.42 -4.40 -0.10
C ALA A 431 -8.87 -5.84 -0.02
N GLY A 432 -8.47 -6.43 -1.15
CA GLY A 432 -7.90 -7.79 -1.22
C GLY A 432 -8.90 -8.93 -0.97
N GLY A 433 -8.42 -10.17 -1.05
CA GLY A 433 -9.18 -11.37 -0.68
C GLY A 433 -10.34 -11.77 -1.61
N THR A 434 -10.48 -11.16 -2.79
CA THR A 434 -11.56 -11.50 -3.74
C THR A 434 -11.37 -12.87 -4.39
N TRP A 435 -12.43 -13.64 -4.51
CA TRP A 435 -12.38 -14.97 -5.14
C TRP A 435 -12.61 -14.86 -6.65
N ALA A 436 -12.01 -15.76 -7.43
CA ALA A 436 -12.11 -15.71 -8.89
C ALA A 436 -13.58 -15.84 -9.37
N TRP A 437 -14.36 -16.74 -8.77
CA TRP A 437 -15.75 -16.94 -9.17
C TRP A 437 -16.62 -15.69 -8.98
N GLN A 438 -16.38 -14.90 -7.92
CA GLN A 438 -17.09 -13.66 -7.65
C GLN A 438 -16.93 -12.66 -8.80
N LEU A 439 -15.69 -12.52 -9.29
CA LEU A 439 -15.32 -11.57 -10.33
C LEU A 439 -15.79 -12.01 -11.72
N TRP A 440 -15.59 -13.29 -12.06
CA TRP A 440 -15.75 -13.79 -13.43
C TRP A 440 -17.14 -14.37 -13.74
N LEU A 441 -17.94 -14.75 -12.74
CA LEU A 441 -19.25 -15.32 -12.99
C LEU A 441 -20.20 -14.34 -13.72
N PRO A 442 -20.33 -13.05 -13.34
CA PRO A 442 -21.19 -12.12 -14.08
C PRO A 442 -20.83 -11.95 -15.57
N PRO A 443 -19.57 -11.68 -15.99
CA PRO A 443 -19.24 -11.58 -17.40
C PRO A 443 -19.42 -12.91 -18.15
N VAL A 444 -19.19 -14.06 -17.51
CA VAL A 444 -19.48 -15.38 -18.10
C VAL A 444 -20.98 -15.54 -18.38
N LEU A 445 -21.85 -15.14 -17.45
CA LEU A 445 -23.30 -15.18 -17.64
C LEU A 445 -23.77 -14.24 -18.77
N LEU A 446 -23.16 -13.06 -18.90
CA LEU A 446 -23.42 -12.15 -20.02
C LEU A 446 -23.00 -12.76 -21.37
N LEU A 447 -21.83 -13.41 -21.44
CA LEU A 447 -21.37 -14.10 -22.64
C LEU A 447 -22.25 -15.31 -22.99
N ALA A 448 -22.70 -16.07 -21.98
CA ALA A 448 -23.65 -17.16 -22.16
C ALA A 448 -25.01 -16.63 -22.68
N THR A 449 -25.47 -15.49 -22.17
CA THR A 449 -26.68 -14.81 -22.65
C THR A 449 -26.51 -14.39 -24.11
N ALA A 450 -25.40 -13.74 -24.45
CA ALA A 450 -25.06 -13.40 -25.84
C ALA A 450 -25.06 -14.63 -26.75
N ARG A 451 -24.50 -15.77 -26.28
CA ARG A 451 -24.50 -17.05 -27.01
C ARG A 451 -25.91 -17.57 -27.32
N LEU A 452 -26.85 -17.41 -26.40
CA LEU A 452 -28.25 -17.81 -26.57
C LEU A 452 -29.01 -16.89 -27.54
N LEU A 453 -28.57 -15.64 -27.67
CA LEU A 453 -29.17 -14.64 -28.56
C LEU A 453 -28.66 -14.69 -30.01
N VAL A 454 -27.55 -15.37 -30.29
CA VAL A 454 -26.96 -15.47 -31.64
C VAL A 454 -27.96 -15.97 -32.69
N HIS A 455 -28.76 -16.99 -32.38
CA HIS A 455 -29.69 -17.54 -33.36
C HIS A 455 -30.88 -16.61 -33.64
N PRO A 456 -31.56 -16.05 -32.62
CA PRO A 456 -32.53 -14.96 -32.84
C PRO A 456 -31.96 -13.74 -33.56
N TRP A 457 -30.73 -13.34 -33.26
CA TRP A 457 -30.03 -12.26 -33.96
C TRP A 457 -29.83 -12.56 -35.45
N ALA A 458 -29.32 -13.74 -35.77
CA ALA A 458 -29.07 -14.12 -37.16
C ALA A 458 -30.36 -14.30 -37.99
N THR A 459 -31.51 -14.44 -37.33
CA THR A 459 -32.84 -14.52 -37.96
C THR A 459 -33.61 -13.18 -37.93
N ASP A 460 -32.98 -12.09 -37.46
CA ASP A 460 -33.60 -10.76 -37.25
C ASP A 460 -34.86 -10.81 -36.36
N ARG A 461 -34.90 -11.75 -35.40
CA ARG A 461 -36.01 -11.98 -34.46
C ARG A 461 -35.66 -11.56 -33.02
N LEU A 462 -34.69 -10.67 -32.82
CA LEU A 462 -34.30 -10.23 -31.46
C LEU A 462 -35.43 -9.57 -30.69
N ALA A 463 -36.35 -8.89 -31.38
CA ALA A 463 -37.50 -8.22 -30.76
C ALA A 463 -38.64 -9.19 -30.39
N ALA A 464 -38.52 -10.49 -30.67
CA ALA A 464 -39.53 -11.45 -30.26
C ALA A 464 -39.52 -11.66 -28.74
N CYS A 465 -40.67 -12.03 -28.17
CA CYS A 465 -40.83 -12.21 -26.72
C CYS A 465 -39.84 -13.22 -26.13
N GLY A 466 -39.56 -14.34 -26.83
CA GLY A 466 -38.63 -15.36 -26.35
C GLY A 466 -37.19 -14.86 -26.16
N PRO A 467 -36.55 -14.26 -27.18
CA PRO A 467 -35.24 -13.61 -27.06
C PRO A 467 -35.21 -12.48 -26.02
N LEU A 468 -36.24 -11.64 -25.93
CA LEU A 468 -36.35 -10.62 -24.89
C LEU A 468 -36.38 -11.23 -23.48
N ALA A 469 -37.14 -12.32 -23.29
CA ALA A 469 -37.18 -13.05 -22.03
C ALA A 469 -35.82 -13.66 -21.68
N ARG A 470 -35.07 -14.20 -22.66
CA ARG A 470 -33.70 -14.70 -22.46
C ARG A 470 -32.73 -13.58 -22.08
N LEU A 471 -32.83 -12.43 -22.74
CA LEU A 471 -32.03 -11.25 -22.41
C LEU A 471 -32.30 -10.77 -20.99
N ALA A 472 -33.59 -10.64 -20.62
CA ALA A 472 -34.00 -10.24 -19.29
C ALA A 472 -33.53 -11.23 -18.22
N ALA A 473 -33.76 -12.54 -18.42
CA ALA A 473 -33.32 -13.58 -17.50
C ALA A 473 -31.79 -13.62 -17.35
N GLY A 474 -31.06 -13.50 -18.46
CA GLY A 474 -29.60 -13.47 -18.47
C GLY A 474 -29.00 -12.22 -17.78
N GLY A 475 -29.59 -11.05 -18.02
CA GLY A 475 -29.23 -9.81 -17.34
C GLY A 475 -29.51 -9.87 -15.84
N LEU A 476 -30.69 -10.37 -15.44
CA LEU A 476 -31.04 -10.59 -14.04
C LEU A 476 -30.10 -11.60 -13.37
N ALA A 477 -29.74 -12.69 -14.04
CA ALA A 477 -28.79 -13.67 -13.52
C ALA A 477 -27.39 -13.08 -13.32
N ALA A 478 -26.89 -12.26 -14.26
CA ALA A 478 -25.61 -11.58 -14.12
C ALA A 478 -25.63 -10.55 -12.97
N ALA A 479 -26.71 -9.78 -12.84
CA ALA A 479 -26.90 -8.83 -11.74
C ALA A 479 -27.02 -9.53 -10.38
N ALA A 480 -27.76 -10.65 -10.32
CA ALA A 480 -27.88 -11.47 -9.13
C ALA A 480 -26.53 -12.10 -8.75
N ALA A 481 -25.74 -12.57 -9.71
CA ALA A 481 -24.39 -13.08 -9.46
C ALA A 481 -23.45 -12.00 -8.93
N LEU A 482 -23.53 -10.77 -9.47
CA LEU A 482 -22.79 -9.61 -8.97
C LEU A 482 -23.20 -9.29 -7.52
N GLY A 483 -24.50 -9.17 -7.26
CA GLY A 483 -25.04 -8.90 -5.92
C GLY A 483 -24.72 -9.99 -4.91
N ALA A 484 -24.85 -11.27 -5.29
CA ALA A 484 -24.48 -12.41 -4.46
C ALA A 484 -22.98 -12.45 -4.17
N GLY A 485 -22.14 -12.11 -5.15
CA GLY A 485 -20.70 -11.97 -4.96
C GLY A 485 -20.38 -10.89 -3.93
N LEU A 486 -20.97 -9.70 -4.05
CA LEU A 486 -20.78 -8.60 -3.10
C LEU A 486 -21.36 -8.90 -1.71
N ALA A 487 -22.51 -9.58 -1.63
CA ALA A 487 -23.07 -10.02 -0.35
C ALA A 487 -22.17 -11.07 0.31
N TYR A 488 -21.66 -12.03 -0.47
CA TYR A 488 -20.72 -13.03 0.01
C TYR A 488 -19.42 -12.39 0.53
N ARG A 489 -18.99 -11.24 0.00
CA ARG A 489 -17.83 -10.51 0.56
C ARG A 489 -17.97 -10.14 2.02
N VAL A 490 -19.19 -9.91 2.49
CA VAL A 490 -19.47 -9.64 3.90
C VAL A 490 -19.59 -10.96 4.68
N LEU A 491 -20.29 -11.93 4.10
CA LEU A 491 -20.59 -13.21 4.75
C LEU A 491 -19.39 -14.17 4.81
N GLU A 492 -18.38 -13.99 3.96
CA GLU A 492 -17.17 -14.81 3.96
C GLU A 492 -16.38 -14.67 5.27
N VAL A 493 -16.57 -13.55 5.98
CA VAL A 493 -16.01 -13.33 7.31
C VAL A 493 -17.14 -13.54 8.33
N PRO A 494 -17.04 -14.58 9.18
CA PRO A 494 -18.02 -14.80 10.24
C PRO A 494 -18.14 -13.58 11.14
N ASP A 495 -19.37 -13.19 11.45
CA ASP A 495 -19.62 -12.19 12.48
C ASP A 495 -19.54 -12.86 13.85
N ARG A 496 -18.64 -12.40 14.71
CA ARG A 496 -18.45 -12.97 16.03
C ARG A 496 -19.04 -12.05 17.10
N PRO A 497 -19.68 -12.58 18.15
CA PRO A 497 -20.27 -11.75 19.21
C PRO A 497 -19.21 -10.97 20.01
N ASP A 498 -17.96 -11.43 20.02
CA ASP A 498 -16.81 -10.79 20.64
C ASP A 498 -16.09 -9.78 19.72
N ALA A 499 -16.64 -9.50 18.53
CA ALA A 499 -16.02 -8.62 17.54
C ALA A 499 -15.78 -7.18 18.03
N GLU A 500 -16.48 -6.74 19.08
CA GLU A 500 -16.37 -5.40 19.67
C GLU A 500 -15.86 -5.40 21.12
N ALA A 501 -15.32 -6.54 21.57
CA ALA A 501 -14.71 -6.66 22.90
C ALA A 501 -13.59 -5.63 23.16
N ASP A 502 -12.88 -5.18 22.13
CA ASP A 502 -11.88 -4.11 22.19
C ASP A 502 -12.49 -2.74 22.49
N VAL A 503 -13.65 -2.43 21.90
CA VAL A 503 -14.38 -1.19 22.19
C VAL A 503 -14.91 -1.23 23.62
N ALA A 504 -15.50 -2.36 24.01
CA ALA A 504 -15.98 -2.56 25.38
C ALA A 504 -14.85 -2.45 26.40
N TYR A 505 -13.68 -3.04 26.11
CA TYR A 505 -12.50 -2.97 26.97
C TYR A 505 -11.93 -1.54 27.06
N VAL A 506 -11.81 -0.81 25.94
CA VAL A 506 -11.34 0.58 26.01
C VAL A 506 -12.30 1.47 26.83
N ALA A 507 -13.59 1.16 26.83
CA ALA A 507 -14.56 1.83 27.69
C ALA A 507 -14.41 1.50 29.19
N THR A 508 -13.72 0.42 29.57
CA THR A 508 -13.40 0.11 30.98
C THR A 508 -12.13 0.78 31.47
N LEU A 509 -11.30 1.33 30.56
CA LEU A 509 -10.10 2.06 30.93
C LEU A 509 -10.46 3.36 31.68
N PRO A 510 -9.62 3.79 32.65
CA PRO A 510 -9.83 5.07 33.30
C PRO A 510 -9.88 6.18 32.26
N PRO A 511 -10.82 7.14 32.35
CA PRO A 511 -10.84 8.26 31.42
C PRO A 511 -9.51 9.00 31.44
N PHE A 512 -9.15 9.65 30.33
CA PHE A 512 -7.83 10.26 30.13
C PHE A 512 -7.40 11.16 31.31
N ASP A 513 -8.31 11.99 31.83
CA ASP A 513 -8.05 12.90 32.97
C ASP A 513 -7.80 12.18 34.30
N ALA A 514 -8.30 10.96 34.45
CA ALA A 514 -8.05 10.09 35.60
C ALA A 514 -6.76 9.28 35.46
N ASN A 515 -6.23 9.12 34.24
CA ASN A 515 -4.99 8.41 33.95
C ASN A 515 -3.73 9.26 34.25
N ARG A 516 -3.67 9.84 35.45
CA ARG A 516 -2.57 10.75 35.84
C ARG A 516 -1.21 10.06 35.83
N GLY A 517 -1.11 8.84 36.39
CA GLY A 517 0.15 8.10 36.40
C GLY A 517 0.74 7.87 35.00
N GLY A 518 -0.11 7.43 34.06
CA GLY A 518 0.29 7.19 32.67
C GLY A 518 0.70 8.47 31.93
N THR A 519 -0.12 9.52 32.03
CA THR A 519 0.13 10.80 31.37
C THR A 519 1.35 11.53 31.92
N THR A 520 1.54 11.55 33.25
CA THR A 520 2.72 12.16 33.88
C THR A 520 4.01 11.41 33.49
N PHE A 521 4.00 10.07 33.44
CA PHE A 521 5.15 9.31 32.92
C PHE A 521 5.43 9.64 31.45
N ARG A 522 4.40 9.70 30.60
CA ARG A 522 4.57 10.06 29.18
C ARG A 522 5.20 11.43 29.02
N ASN A 523 4.73 12.43 29.76
CA ASN A 523 5.29 13.77 29.76
C ASN A 523 6.77 13.79 30.20
N ALA A 524 7.11 13.03 31.24
CA ALA A 524 8.50 12.88 31.68
C ALA A 524 9.39 12.24 30.61
N VAL A 525 8.90 11.21 29.92
CA VAL A 525 9.59 10.55 28.80
C VAL A 525 9.80 11.51 27.63
N GLU A 526 8.78 12.27 27.24
CA GLU A 526 8.91 13.25 26.16
C GLU A 526 9.90 14.37 26.49
N ARG A 527 9.91 14.85 27.74
CA ARG A 527 10.91 15.82 28.23
C ARG A 527 12.32 15.22 28.20
N HIS A 528 12.51 14.00 28.71
CA HIS A 528 13.79 13.28 28.63
C HIS A 528 14.25 13.12 27.18
N ALA A 529 13.36 12.75 26.26
CA ALA A 529 13.66 12.61 24.84
C ALA A 529 14.12 13.94 24.22
N ARG A 530 13.47 15.07 24.55
CA ARG A 530 13.87 16.40 24.07
C ARG A 530 15.26 16.80 24.58
N VAL A 531 15.52 16.62 25.88
CA VAL A 531 16.83 16.92 26.50
C VAL A 531 17.94 16.09 25.84
N THR A 532 17.73 14.78 25.72
CA THR A 532 18.74 13.88 25.13
C THR A 532 18.94 14.11 23.63
N ALA A 533 17.90 14.49 22.88
CA ALA A 533 18.00 14.88 21.49
C ALA A 533 18.79 16.19 21.31
N ALA A 534 18.54 17.20 22.15
CA ALA A 534 19.28 18.46 22.13
C ALA A 534 20.77 18.25 22.41
N LEU A 535 21.10 17.44 23.43
CA LEU A 535 22.49 17.12 23.77
C LEU A 535 23.20 16.32 22.66
N THR A 536 22.47 15.42 22.00
CA THR A 536 23.00 14.68 20.84
C THR A 536 23.25 15.62 19.66
N ALA A 537 22.31 16.53 19.36
CA ALA A 537 22.45 17.49 18.26
C ALA A 537 23.60 18.47 18.50
N GLU A 538 23.83 18.92 19.74
CA GLU A 538 24.99 19.75 20.08
C GLU A 538 26.31 19.00 19.94
N ALA A 539 26.35 17.72 20.30
CA ALA A 539 27.52 16.88 20.11
C ALA A 539 27.82 16.63 18.62
N GLU A 540 26.78 16.52 17.78
CA GLU A 540 26.90 16.35 16.33
C GLU A 540 27.18 17.66 15.56
N GLY A 541 26.75 18.81 16.10
CA GLY A 541 26.95 20.14 15.50
C GLY A 541 28.38 20.67 15.58
N GLY A 542 29.27 19.99 16.32
CA GLY A 542 30.71 20.24 16.26
C GLY A 542 31.30 19.94 14.88
N PRO A 543 32.47 20.50 14.53
CA PRO A 543 33.16 20.14 13.29
C PRO A 543 33.31 18.60 13.23
N PRO A 544 33.00 17.96 12.10
CA PRO A 544 33.02 16.51 11.98
C PRO A 544 34.38 16.02 12.48
N PRO A 545 34.43 15.20 13.54
CA PRO A 545 35.71 14.74 14.06
C PRO A 545 36.48 14.05 12.92
N PRO A 546 37.82 14.15 12.87
CA PRO A 546 38.60 13.37 11.93
C PRO A 546 38.20 11.89 12.07
N PRO A 547 38.32 11.05 11.02
CA PRO A 547 37.93 9.66 11.12
C PRO A 547 38.97 8.84 11.92
N PRO A 548 38.74 8.57 13.22
CA PRO A 548 39.07 7.25 13.74
C PRO A 548 38.03 6.70 14.74
N GLN A 549 38.01 5.37 14.88
CA GLN A 549 37.28 4.54 15.86
C GLN A 549 35.85 5.02 16.18
N ARG A 550 34.83 4.37 15.57
CA ARG A 550 33.42 4.55 15.94
C ARG A 550 33.27 4.44 17.45
N ARG A 551 33.12 5.59 18.12
CA ARG A 551 32.81 5.63 19.55
C ARG A 551 31.47 4.91 19.74
N PRO A 552 31.32 4.07 20.77
CA PRO A 552 30.03 3.49 21.09
C PRO A 552 29.03 4.62 21.34
N ARG A 553 27.78 4.45 20.90
CA ARG A 553 26.74 5.46 21.13
C ARG A 553 26.51 5.58 22.64
N ILE A 554 26.05 6.73 23.11
CA ILE A 554 25.73 6.93 24.53
C ILE A 554 24.77 5.84 25.04
N GLU A 555 23.80 5.44 24.22
CA GLU A 555 22.88 4.33 24.53
C GLU A 555 23.61 3.00 24.78
N ASP A 556 24.62 2.68 23.96
CA ASP A 556 25.41 1.46 24.12
C ASP A 556 26.18 1.51 25.45
N ARG A 557 26.76 2.67 25.79
CA ARG A 557 27.50 2.88 27.05
C ARG A 557 26.59 2.83 28.27
N LEU A 558 25.40 3.41 28.20
CA LEU A 558 24.40 3.29 29.27
C LEU A 558 24.01 1.82 29.47
N ASN A 559 23.80 1.06 28.39
CA ASN A 559 23.53 -0.36 28.50
C ASN A 559 24.73 -1.14 29.08
N GLU A 560 25.96 -0.77 28.72
CA GLU A 560 27.16 -1.35 29.35
C GLU A 560 27.23 -1.09 30.85
N VAL A 561 26.81 0.10 31.33
CA VAL A 561 26.74 0.40 32.78
C VAL A 561 25.79 -0.56 33.49
N ILE A 562 24.65 -0.90 32.87
CA ILE A 562 23.69 -1.85 33.45
C ILE A 562 24.29 -3.25 33.55
N VAL A 563 25.10 -3.65 32.57
CA VAL A 563 25.68 -5.00 32.52
C VAL A 563 26.95 -5.12 33.37
N LYS A 564 27.78 -4.09 33.40
CA LYS A 564 29.14 -4.11 33.98
C LYS A 564 29.28 -3.29 35.27
N GLY A 565 28.28 -2.49 35.63
CA GLY A 565 28.38 -1.49 36.70
C GLY A 565 28.96 -0.16 36.20
N TRP A 566 28.99 0.85 37.06
CA TRP A 566 29.48 2.18 36.70
C TRP A 566 31.01 2.17 36.44
N PRO A 567 31.49 2.62 35.27
CA PRO A 567 32.92 2.66 34.98
C PRO A 567 33.60 3.84 35.69
N ALA A 568 34.63 3.55 36.49
CA ALA A 568 35.37 4.58 37.26
C ALA A 568 36.09 5.63 36.39
N GLY A 569 36.40 5.31 35.12
CA GLY A 569 37.18 6.17 34.23
C GLY A 569 36.38 6.94 33.16
N ASP A 570 35.05 6.83 33.14
CA ASP A 570 34.25 7.42 32.06
C ASP A 570 33.77 8.85 32.39
N ALA A 571 34.70 9.80 32.33
CA ALA A 571 34.42 11.21 32.61
C ALA A 571 33.44 11.85 31.60
N GLU A 572 33.44 11.39 30.34
CA GLU A 572 32.55 11.91 29.30
C GLU A 572 31.10 11.49 29.56
N LEU A 573 30.87 10.21 29.88
CA LEU A 573 29.53 9.74 30.27
C LEU A 573 29.07 10.43 31.55
N ALA A 574 29.95 10.61 32.53
CA ALA A 574 29.64 11.35 33.75
C ALA A 574 29.22 12.80 33.48
N ALA A 575 29.93 13.50 32.59
CA ALA A 575 29.61 14.86 32.18
C ALA A 575 28.29 14.92 31.39
N TRP A 576 28.05 13.99 30.46
CA TRP A 576 26.78 13.88 29.75
C TRP A 576 25.61 13.66 30.72
N MET A 577 25.76 12.73 31.68
CA MET A 577 24.76 12.48 32.72
C MET A 577 24.48 13.73 33.57
N ALA A 578 25.52 14.50 33.95
CA ALA A 578 25.34 15.74 34.68
C ALA A 578 24.52 16.77 33.88
N ARG A 579 24.71 16.83 32.55
CA ARG A 579 23.94 17.71 31.66
C ARG A 579 22.49 17.26 31.48
N VAL A 580 22.24 15.96 31.34
CA VAL A 580 20.87 15.41 31.23
C VAL A 580 20.05 15.67 32.50
N TYR A 581 20.70 15.73 33.66
CA TYR A 581 20.08 16.03 34.95
C TYR A 581 20.19 17.52 35.36
N ALA A 582 20.76 18.37 34.51
CA ALA A 582 20.80 19.80 34.80
C ALA A 582 19.36 20.36 34.79
N PRO A 583 18.98 21.20 35.77
CA PRO A 583 17.64 21.79 35.79
C PRO A 583 17.46 22.71 34.59
N GLU A 584 16.35 22.58 33.88
CA GLU A 584 15.95 23.55 32.85
C GLU A 584 15.37 24.81 33.52
N PRO A 585 15.62 26.03 33.00
CA PRO A 585 15.27 27.27 33.69
C PRO A 585 13.76 27.51 33.87
N THR A 586 12.92 26.86 33.06
CA THR A 586 11.49 27.21 32.94
C THR A 586 10.53 26.07 33.28
N ASP A 587 11.03 24.85 33.45
CA ASP A 587 10.21 23.65 33.60
C ASP A 587 10.69 22.79 34.77
N GLU A 588 9.74 22.07 35.40
CA GLU A 588 10.09 21.03 36.35
C GLU A 588 10.95 19.96 35.66
N PRO A 589 12.11 19.57 36.23
CA PRO A 589 13.01 18.62 35.59
C PRO A 589 12.32 17.27 35.36
N TRP A 590 12.58 16.65 34.20
CA TRP A 590 11.91 15.42 33.78
C TRP A 590 12.00 14.29 34.83
N TYR A 591 13.12 14.20 35.56
CA TYR A 591 13.32 13.18 36.59
C TYR A 591 12.48 13.42 37.85
N ALA A 592 12.17 14.68 38.20
CA ALA A 592 11.26 15.01 39.30
C ALA A 592 9.81 14.68 38.91
N THR A 593 9.41 15.04 37.68
CA THR A 593 8.12 14.65 37.12
C THR A 593 7.96 13.11 37.05
N ALA A 594 9.00 12.37 36.66
CA ALA A 594 9.01 10.90 36.69
C ALA A 594 8.89 10.34 38.12
N GLY A 595 9.58 10.97 39.08
CA GLY A 595 9.47 10.64 40.51
C GLY A 595 8.06 10.84 41.05
N ALA A 596 7.42 11.96 40.71
CA ALA A 596 6.03 12.23 41.05
C ALA A 596 5.07 11.21 40.41
N ALA A 597 5.29 10.86 39.13
CA ALA A 597 4.52 9.84 38.43
C ALA A 597 4.61 8.46 39.11
N ALA A 598 5.79 8.10 39.63
CA ALA A 598 5.99 6.83 40.32
C ALA A 598 5.22 6.72 41.65
N ALA A 599 4.81 7.85 42.24
CA ALA A 599 3.99 7.89 43.45
C ALA A 599 2.48 7.84 43.16
N LEU A 600 2.08 7.99 41.89
CA LEU A 600 0.68 7.92 41.48
C LEU A 600 0.23 6.46 41.28
N PRO A 601 -1.09 6.18 41.29
CA PRO A 601 -1.62 4.89 40.89
C PRO A 601 -1.14 4.48 39.50
N VAL A 602 -0.92 3.17 39.28
CA VAL A 602 -0.49 2.62 38.00
C VAL A 602 -1.50 3.01 36.91
N GLY A 603 -1.05 3.81 35.94
CA GLY A 603 -1.86 4.26 34.81
C GLY A 603 -1.67 3.39 33.57
N VAL A 604 -2.21 3.84 32.43
CA VAL A 604 -1.99 3.27 31.09
C VAL A 604 -1.02 4.18 30.34
N PHE A 605 0.18 3.69 30.01
CA PHE A 605 1.21 4.53 29.38
C PHE A 605 0.86 4.94 27.92
N GLU A 606 0.52 3.97 27.07
CA GLU A 606 0.01 4.22 25.72
C GLU A 606 -1.51 4.03 25.71
N TYR A 607 -2.24 5.13 25.84
CA TYR A 607 -3.69 5.11 25.86
C TYR A 607 -4.23 4.82 24.46
N PRO A 608 -5.00 3.72 24.21
CA PRO A 608 -5.35 3.27 22.86
C PRO A 608 -6.00 4.34 21.97
N GLN A 609 -6.80 5.23 22.54
CA GLN A 609 -7.48 6.32 21.83
C GLN A 609 -6.56 7.44 21.36
N LEU A 610 -5.35 7.56 21.92
CA LEU A 610 -4.40 8.62 21.59
C LEU A 610 -3.24 8.15 20.70
N ILE A 611 -3.20 6.86 20.39
CA ILE A 611 -2.12 6.29 19.58
C ILE A 611 -2.37 6.66 18.13
N GLY A 612 -1.64 7.69 17.68
CA GLY A 612 -1.58 8.06 16.28
C GLY A 612 -1.04 6.92 15.43
N VAL A 613 -1.81 6.56 14.41
CA VAL A 613 -1.49 5.44 13.52
C VAL A 613 -0.37 5.79 12.54
N ALA A 614 -0.25 7.08 12.20
CA ALA A 614 0.74 7.66 11.29
C ALA A 614 2.13 7.89 11.92
N GLY A 615 2.20 8.04 13.25
CA GLY A 615 3.43 8.42 13.93
C GLY A 615 4.41 7.25 14.04
N PRO A 616 5.71 7.53 14.27
CA PRO A 616 6.64 6.50 14.72
C PRO A 616 6.18 6.00 16.09
N ARG A 617 5.33 4.95 16.09
CA ARG A 617 4.72 4.35 17.29
C ARG A 617 5.77 3.98 18.34
N ASP A 618 6.98 3.69 17.88
CA ASP A 618 8.09 3.26 18.73
C ASP A 618 8.83 4.42 19.38
N ALA A 619 8.66 5.68 18.96
CA ALA A 619 9.48 6.79 19.46
C ALA A 619 9.29 7.02 20.97
N ALA A 620 8.04 7.08 21.45
CA ALA A 620 7.74 7.24 22.87
C ALA A 620 8.18 6.01 23.69
N LEU A 621 8.00 4.80 23.15
CA LEU A 621 8.42 3.56 23.80
C LEU A 621 9.94 3.46 23.92
N VAL A 622 10.67 3.75 22.84
CA VAL A 622 12.14 3.79 22.82
C VAL A 622 12.66 4.86 23.78
N ALA A 623 12.04 6.05 23.80
CA ALA A 623 12.36 7.09 24.76
C ALA A 623 12.13 6.64 26.21
N ALA A 624 11.04 5.92 26.50
CA ALA A 624 10.76 5.40 27.83
C ALA A 624 11.84 4.40 28.28
N HIS A 625 12.28 3.53 27.36
CA HIS A 625 13.39 2.61 27.63
C HIS A 625 14.71 3.34 27.90
N ARG A 626 15.04 4.36 27.10
CA ARG A 626 16.23 5.21 27.30
C ARG A 626 16.18 5.99 28.60
N MET A 627 15.00 6.49 28.99
CA MET A 627 14.80 7.17 30.26
C MET A 627 15.09 6.22 31.42
N ALA A 628 14.62 4.97 31.37
CA ALA A 628 14.92 3.96 32.38
C ALA A 628 16.42 3.64 32.48
N LEU A 629 17.10 3.44 31.34
CA LEU A 629 18.56 3.26 31.31
C LEU A 629 19.29 4.44 31.97
N THR A 630 18.86 5.66 31.67
CA THR A 630 19.41 6.90 32.23
C THR A 630 19.18 6.99 33.74
N LEU A 631 17.99 6.65 34.23
CA LEU A 631 17.66 6.62 35.66
C LEU A 631 18.56 5.63 36.41
N LEU A 632 18.63 4.38 35.92
CA LEU A 632 19.38 3.31 36.57
C LEU A 632 20.89 3.56 36.54
N ALA A 633 21.43 4.05 35.42
CA ALA A 633 22.83 4.43 35.30
C ALA A 633 23.19 5.57 36.28
N ARG A 634 22.29 6.56 36.46
CA ARG A 634 22.49 7.61 37.47
C ARG A 634 22.53 7.06 38.88
N GLY A 635 21.65 6.09 39.19
CA GLY A 635 21.65 5.40 40.47
C GLY A 635 22.96 4.66 40.74
N LEU A 636 23.48 3.92 39.75
CA LEU A 636 24.77 3.23 39.85
C LEU A 636 25.95 4.19 39.93
N GLN A 637 25.90 5.33 39.23
CA GLN A 637 26.88 6.41 39.35
C GLN A 637 26.93 6.96 40.78
N ALA A 638 25.77 7.26 41.37
CA ALA A 638 25.66 7.77 42.73
C ALA A 638 26.15 6.72 43.76
N GLN A 639 25.84 5.44 43.54
CA GLN A 639 26.39 4.35 44.36
C GLN A 639 27.91 4.32 44.30
N ALA A 640 28.51 4.41 43.11
CA ALA A 640 29.96 4.46 42.95
C ALA A 640 30.58 5.69 43.64
N ALA A 641 29.80 6.77 43.80
CA ALA A 641 30.17 7.95 44.57
C ALA A 641 29.86 7.87 46.07
N GLY A 642 29.40 6.70 46.57
CA GLY A 642 29.14 6.46 48.00
C GLY A 642 27.69 6.69 48.45
N ASP A 643 26.76 6.94 47.54
CA ASP A 643 25.32 7.04 47.82
C ASP A 643 24.54 5.86 47.22
N PRO A 644 24.52 4.69 47.88
CA PRO A 644 23.74 3.53 47.41
C PRO A 644 22.23 3.75 47.50
N GLY A 645 21.76 4.75 48.27
CA GLY A 645 20.34 5.05 48.45
C GLY A 645 19.71 5.67 47.21
N ALA A 646 20.46 6.50 46.48
CA ALA A 646 20.02 7.08 45.21
C ALA A 646 19.58 6.04 44.18
N PHE A 647 20.23 4.86 44.14
CA PHE A 647 19.81 3.78 43.26
C PHE A 647 18.40 3.28 43.58
N VAL A 648 18.02 3.18 44.84
CA VAL A 648 16.68 2.71 45.24
C VAL A 648 15.59 3.66 44.71
N GLY A 649 15.84 4.97 44.76
CA GLY A 649 14.94 5.97 44.18
C GLY A 649 14.80 5.82 42.65
N ALA A 650 15.92 5.70 41.94
CA ALA A 650 15.91 5.50 40.49
C ALA A 650 15.24 4.18 40.08
N PHE A 651 15.50 3.10 40.83
CA PHE A 651 14.92 1.78 40.62
C PHE A 651 13.41 1.79 40.82
N ARG A 652 12.90 2.44 41.88
CA ARG A 652 11.46 2.64 42.12
C ARG A 652 10.80 3.28 40.89
N VAL A 653 11.38 4.37 40.38
CA VAL A 653 10.82 5.09 39.22
C VAL A 653 10.82 4.19 37.96
N ALA A 654 11.92 3.47 37.70
CA ALA A 654 12.01 2.57 36.55
C ALA A 654 11.02 1.40 36.61
N VAL A 655 10.83 0.78 37.78
CA VAL A 655 9.85 -0.31 37.96
C VAL A 655 8.41 0.22 37.90
N ALA A 656 8.12 1.40 38.44
CA ALA A 656 6.81 2.04 38.32
C ALA A 656 6.48 2.40 36.86
N LEU A 657 7.47 2.88 36.09
CA LEU A 657 7.34 3.09 34.65
C LEU A 657 7.01 1.77 33.93
N ALA A 658 7.79 0.70 34.19
CA ALA A 658 7.54 -0.61 33.60
C ALA A 658 6.13 -1.13 33.89
N ARG A 659 5.63 -0.98 35.12
CA ARG A 659 4.26 -1.36 35.51
C ARG A 659 3.22 -0.57 34.73
N THR A 660 3.40 0.74 34.62
CA THR A 660 2.49 1.64 33.88
C THR A 660 2.49 1.30 32.38
N MET A 661 3.63 0.91 31.81
CA MET A 661 3.72 0.45 30.42
C MET A 661 3.05 -0.91 30.18
N ARG A 662 3.04 -1.79 31.18
CA ARG A 662 2.41 -3.12 31.15
C ARG A 662 0.96 -3.14 31.66
N ASN A 663 0.39 -2.02 32.05
CA ASN A 663 -0.98 -1.97 32.57
C ASN A 663 -1.96 -1.60 31.45
N GLY A 664 -2.62 -2.61 30.87
CA GLY A 664 -3.70 -2.43 29.91
C GLY A 664 -3.35 -1.74 28.58
N SER A 665 -2.05 -1.57 28.30
CA SER A 665 -1.51 -0.90 27.12
C SER A 665 -1.44 -1.83 25.88
N ILE A 666 -1.01 -1.33 24.71
CA ILE A 666 -0.77 -2.18 23.52
C ILE A 666 0.38 -3.19 23.71
N VAL A 667 0.48 -4.23 22.88
CA VAL A 667 1.51 -5.29 23.03
C VAL A 667 2.93 -4.73 22.90
N ALA A 668 3.15 -3.76 22.01
CA ALA A 668 4.45 -3.09 21.88
C ALA A 668 4.88 -2.40 23.19
N ALA A 669 3.96 -1.69 23.85
CA ALA A 669 4.22 -1.04 25.12
C ALA A 669 4.48 -2.04 26.24
N TYR A 670 3.75 -3.16 26.26
CA TYR A 670 4.00 -4.26 27.18
C TYR A 670 5.42 -4.82 27.03
N HIS A 671 5.87 -5.09 25.80
CA HIS A 671 7.23 -5.58 25.54
C HIS A 671 8.31 -4.60 25.98
N THR A 672 8.12 -3.31 25.69
CA THR A 672 9.07 -2.30 26.14
C THR A 672 9.05 -2.16 27.67
N GLY A 673 7.88 -2.22 28.30
CA GLY A 673 7.76 -2.24 29.76
C GLY A 673 8.48 -3.43 30.39
N ARG A 674 8.41 -4.61 29.77
CA ARG A 674 9.24 -5.76 30.15
C ARG A 674 10.73 -5.45 30.01
N LEU A 675 11.18 -4.91 28.89
CA LEU A 675 12.60 -4.58 28.69
C LEU A 675 13.11 -3.58 29.72
N VAL A 676 12.29 -2.58 30.07
CA VAL A 676 12.58 -1.63 31.16
C VAL A 676 12.77 -2.36 32.48
N GLU A 677 11.88 -3.30 32.82
CA GLU A 677 12.00 -4.06 34.07
C GLU A 677 13.19 -5.04 34.05
N GLU A 678 13.45 -5.73 32.94
CA GLU A 678 14.63 -6.59 32.80
C GLU A 678 15.93 -5.82 33.03
N VAL A 679 16.05 -4.65 32.42
CA VAL A 679 17.20 -3.74 32.62
C VAL A 679 17.27 -3.26 34.07
N ALA A 680 16.14 -2.94 34.71
CA ALA A 680 16.11 -2.59 36.14
C ALA A 680 16.62 -3.74 37.02
N LEU A 681 16.18 -4.97 36.77
CA LEU A 681 16.61 -6.16 37.50
C LEU A 681 18.09 -6.50 37.26
N GLN A 682 18.62 -6.24 36.07
CA GLN A 682 20.05 -6.38 35.80
C GLN A 682 20.89 -5.31 36.52
N ALA A 683 20.43 -4.06 36.51
CA ALA A 683 21.06 -2.97 37.24
C ALA A 683 21.04 -3.25 38.76
N LEU A 684 19.97 -3.87 39.25
CA LEU A 684 19.86 -4.30 40.64
C LEU A 684 20.93 -5.33 41.00
N ASP A 685 21.23 -6.29 40.12
CA ASP A 685 22.32 -7.24 40.33
C ASP A 685 23.68 -6.52 40.45
N ARG A 686 23.94 -5.49 39.62
CA ARG A 686 25.15 -4.66 39.74
C ARG A 686 25.18 -3.87 41.05
N TRP A 687 24.05 -3.32 41.44
CA TRP A 687 23.92 -2.58 42.69
C TRP A 687 24.21 -3.50 43.90
N LEU A 688 23.66 -4.71 43.91
CA LEU A 688 23.92 -5.72 44.94
C LEU A 688 25.39 -6.17 44.97
N GLU A 689 26.05 -6.29 43.82
CA GLU A 689 27.47 -6.64 43.72
C GLU A 689 28.38 -5.55 44.28
N ALA A 690 28.02 -4.28 44.13
CA ALA A 690 28.79 -3.14 44.61
C ALA A 690 28.47 -2.74 46.07
N LEU A 691 27.46 -3.34 46.70
CA LEU A 691 27.18 -3.10 48.12
C LEU A 691 28.27 -3.76 48.98
N PRO A 692 29.03 -2.98 49.78
CA PRO A 692 30.18 -3.48 50.53
C PRO A 692 29.82 -4.69 51.39
N PRO A 693 30.70 -5.71 51.47
CA PRO A 693 30.43 -6.89 52.27
C PRO A 693 30.37 -6.51 53.74
N GLN A 694 29.54 -7.22 54.47
CA GLN A 694 29.40 -7.14 55.91
C GLN A 694 30.77 -7.24 56.60
N ALA A 695 31.19 -6.18 57.28
CA ALA A 695 32.37 -6.22 58.14
C ALA A 695 32.04 -6.86 59.50
N GLY A 696 31.29 -7.97 59.52
CA GLY A 696 30.97 -8.71 60.75
C GLY A 696 32.19 -9.03 61.62
N PRO A 697 33.32 -9.49 61.04
CA PRO A 697 34.57 -9.70 61.77
C PRO A 697 35.19 -8.40 62.27
N LEU A 698 35.12 -7.33 61.49
CA LEU A 698 35.64 -6.02 61.88
C LEU A 698 34.77 -5.38 62.96
N ARG A 699 33.45 -5.57 62.93
CA ARG A 699 32.49 -5.09 63.95
C ARG A 699 32.69 -5.84 65.27
N ALA A 700 33.00 -7.13 65.21
CA ALA A 700 33.41 -7.92 66.37
C ALA A 700 34.81 -7.52 66.89
N ALA A 701 35.76 -7.22 66.00
CA ALA A 701 37.11 -6.76 66.38
C ALA A 701 37.14 -5.30 66.88
N LEU A 702 36.22 -4.45 66.40
CA LEU A 702 36.06 -3.04 66.79
C LEU A 702 35.02 -2.84 67.91
N ALA A 703 34.33 -3.89 68.36
CA ALA A 703 33.41 -3.85 69.49
C ALA A 703 34.04 -3.28 70.79
N PRO A 704 35.35 -3.46 71.08
CA PRO A 704 36.00 -2.81 72.23
C PRO A 704 36.23 -1.29 72.05
N PHE A 705 36.11 -0.75 70.83
CA PHE A 705 36.45 0.63 70.48
C PHE A 705 35.19 1.40 70.06
N PRO A 706 34.38 1.90 71.00
CA PRO A 706 33.07 2.51 70.71
C PRO A 706 33.12 3.69 69.73
N ALA A 707 34.23 4.45 69.70
CA ALA A 707 34.42 5.55 68.75
C ALA A 707 34.63 5.08 67.29
N LEU A 708 35.34 3.96 67.07
CA LEU A 708 35.53 3.36 65.74
C LEU A 708 34.32 2.51 65.33
N GLY A 709 33.62 1.92 66.30
CA GLY A 709 32.38 1.18 66.10
C GLY A 709 31.24 2.04 65.53
N ALA A 710 31.15 3.31 65.90
CA ALA A 710 30.15 4.25 65.36
C ALA A 710 30.43 4.63 63.89
N VAL A 711 31.71 4.78 63.51
CA VAL A 711 32.13 5.06 62.13
C VAL A 711 31.98 3.82 61.25
N ALA A 712 32.31 2.63 61.77
CA ALA A 712 32.02 1.36 61.10
C ALA A 712 30.50 1.12 60.96
N ALA A 713 29.70 1.41 61.99
CA ALA A 713 28.25 1.21 61.94
C ALA A 713 27.53 2.11 60.91
N ALA A 714 28.11 3.24 60.52
CA ALA A 714 27.56 4.13 59.50
C ALA A 714 27.76 3.64 58.05
N GLY A 715 28.68 2.69 57.82
CA GLY A 715 29.08 2.26 56.47
C GLY A 715 28.72 0.82 56.07
N PHE A 716 28.28 -0.03 57.00
CA PHE A 716 28.04 -1.46 56.72
C PHE A 716 26.57 -1.81 56.63
N ASP A 717 26.22 -2.50 55.53
CA ASP A 717 24.93 -3.08 55.17
C ASP A 717 23.70 -2.28 55.62
N ARG A 718 22.97 -1.74 54.63
CA ARG A 718 21.71 -1.03 54.81
C ARG A 718 20.53 -1.98 54.56
N PRO A 719 20.13 -2.83 55.52
CA PRO A 719 18.98 -3.71 55.34
C PRO A 719 17.69 -2.93 55.09
N ASP A 720 17.64 -1.66 55.53
CA ASP A 720 16.59 -0.69 55.18
C ASP A 720 16.47 -0.49 53.66
N LEU A 721 17.60 -0.34 52.94
CA LEU A 721 17.59 -0.18 51.49
C LEU A 721 17.17 -1.48 50.78
N LEU A 722 17.66 -2.64 51.25
CA LEU A 722 17.26 -3.94 50.69
C LEU A 722 15.76 -4.19 50.87
N ARG A 723 15.23 -3.92 52.07
CA ARG A 723 13.79 -4.01 52.38
C ARG A 723 12.97 -3.00 51.58
N ALA A 724 13.49 -1.80 51.34
CA ALA A 724 12.83 -0.82 50.48
C ALA A 724 12.68 -1.35 49.05
N VAL A 725 13.73 -1.94 48.47
CA VAL A 725 13.64 -2.55 47.12
C VAL A 725 12.69 -3.75 47.09
N ILE A 726 12.68 -4.59 48.15
CA ILE A 726 11.70 -5.68 48.28
C ILE A 726 10.27 -5.14 48.27
N ALA A 727 9.99 -4.10 49.07
CA ALA A 727 8.68 -3.46 49.13
C ALA A 727 8.28 -2.86 47.78
N GLU A 728 9.24 -2.38 46.98
CA GLU A 728 8.97 -1.94 45.62
C GLU A 728 8.67 -3.09 44.67
N LEU A 729 9.34 -4.23 44.77
CA LEU A 729 9.17 -5.35 43.84
C LEU A 729 7.92 -6.21 44.11
N GLU A 730 7.55 -6.43 45.38
CA GLU A 730 6.44 -7.30 45.78
C GLU A 730 5.09 -6.94 45.08
N PRO A 731 4.66 -5.67 44.97
CA PRO A 731 3.41 -5.32 44.28
C PRO A 731 3.38 -5.71 42.80
N GLY A 732 4.54 -5.91 42.19
CA GLY A 732 4.66 -6.25 40.77
C GLY A 732 4.60 -7.74 40.47
N ASP A 733 4.56 -8.63 41.48
CA ASP A 733 4.44 -10.09 41.31
C ASP A 733 3.01 -10.57 41.63
N PRO A 734 2.06 -10.42 40.68
CA PRO A 734 0.68 -10.86 40.90
C PRO A 734 0.63 -12.38 41.14
N ALA A 735 -0.23 -12.79 42.06
CA ALA A 735 -0.40 -14.20 42.43
C ALA A 735 -1.10 -15.05 41.35
N GLY A 736 -1.78 -14.42 40.39
CA GLY A 736 -2.54 -15.11 39.35
C GLY A 736 -1.77 -15.27 38.04
N ALA A 737 -2.26 -16.16 37.18
CA ALA A 737 -1.80 -16.29 35.81
C ALA A 737 -1.85 -14.93 35.09
N PHE A 738 -0.85 -14.68 34.24
CA PHE A 738 -0.85 -13.48 33.40
C PHE A 738 -1.96 -13.58 32.36
N ASP A 739 -2.78 -12.54 32.27
CA ASP A 739 -3.77 -12.41 31.21
C ASP A 739 -3.25 -11.47 30.12
N PRO A 740 -2.92 -11.99 28.92
CA PRO A 740 -2.49 -11.15 27.81
C PRO A 740 -3.65 -10.45 27.07
N VAL A 741 -4.91 -10.84 27.32
CA VAL A 741 -6.08 -10.37 26.56
C VAL A 741 -6.22 -8.84 26.57
N PRO A 742 -6.06 -8.12 27.71
CA PRO A 742 -6.12 -6.66 27.74
C PRO A 742 -5.19 -5.98 26.72
N HIS A 743 -4.00 -6.55 26.50
CA HIS A 743 -3.03 -6.00 25.56
C HIS A 743 -3.43 -6.19 24.10
N PHE A 744 -4.00 -7.36 23.78
CA PHE A 744 -4.53 -7.62 22.44
C PHE A 744 -5.78 -6.79 22.15
N LEU A 745 -6.66 -6.60 23.13
CA LEU A 745 -7.85 -5.76 22.96
C LEU A 745 -7.46 -4.29 22.74
N SER A 746 -6.49 -3.77 23.49
CA SER A 746 -5.89 -2.45 23.24
C SER A 746 -5.32 -2.32 21.82
N GLU A 747 -4.54 -3.31 21.37
CA GLU A 747 -3.95 -3.26 20.03
C GLU A 747 -4.98 -3.42 18.91
N ARG A 748 -5.99 -4.28 19.12
CA ARG A 748 -7.12 -4.45 18.20
C ARG A 748 -7.90 -3.15 18.03
N TYR A 749 -8.11 -2.39 19.10
CA TYR A 749 -8.72 -1.06 19.03
C TYR A 749 -7.89 -0.09 18.17
N VAL A 750 -6.57 -0.03 18.38
CA VAL A 750 -5.67 0.84 17.59
C VAL A 750 -5.69 0.45 16.11
N ILE A 751 -5.69 -0.85 15.81
CA ILE A 751 -5.79 -1.35 14.44
C ILE A 751 -7.17 -1.04 13.85
N ARG A 752 -8.25 -1.09 14.62
CA ARG A 752 -9.59 -0.69 14.17
C ARG A 752 -9.62 0.76 13.72
N GLU A 753 -9.13 1.67 14.56
CA GLU A 753 -9.06 3.10 14.23
C GLU A 753 -8.13 3.34 13.03
N ALA A 754 -7.02 2.60 12.94
CA ALA A 754 -6.14 2.61 11.77
C ALA A 754 -6.89 2.25 10.48
N MET A 755 -7.63 1.13 10.50
CA MET A 755 -8.34 0.65 9.32
C MET A 755 -9.52 1.56 8.93
N ALA A 756 -10.07 2.32 9.87
CA ALA A 756 -11.09 3.32 9.60
C ALA A 756 -10.54 4.55 8.84
N SER A 757 -9.24 4.83 8.97
CA SER A 757 -8.58 6.00 8.37
C SER A 757 -7.27 5.65 7.63
N PRO A 758 -7.34 4.97 6.47
CA PRO A 758 -6.15 4.61 5.68
C PRO A 758 -5.23 5.80 5.36
N ALA A 759 -5.82 6.98 5.14
CA ALA A 759 -5.10 8.22 4.86
C ALA A 759 -4.02 8.59 5.90
N GLN A 760 -4.13 8.11 7.14
CA GLN A 760 -3.15 8.43 8.19
C GLN A 760 -1.87 7.58 8.08
N TRP A 761 -1.96 6.29 7.76
CA TRP A 761 -0.77 5.40 7.75
C TRP A 761 -0.35 4.92 6.38
N LEU A 762 -1.27 4.85 5.42
CA LEU A 762 -0.98 4.31 4.11
C LEU A 762 0.14 5.11 3.38
N PRO A 763 0.25 6.45 3.50
CA PRO A 763 1.40 7.16 2.97
C PRO A 763 2.74 6.64 3.49
N ASN A 764 2.84 6.19 4.75
CA ASN A 764 4.08 5.64 5.28
C ASN A 764 4.36 4.23 4.77
N VAL A 765 3.32 3.46 4.46
CA VAL A 765 3.44 2.11 3.88
C VAL A 765 3.83 2.20 2.41
N LEU A 766 3.24 3.14 1.66
CA LEU A 766 3.56 3.40 0.26
C LEU A 766 4.87 4.22 0.09
N GLY A 767 5.23 5.03 1.09
CA GLY A 767 6.21 6.12 1.02
C GLY A 767 7.63 5.82 1.46
N VAL A 768 8.02 4.56 1.61
CA VAL A 768 9.38 4.18 2.03
C VAL A 768 10.46 4.51 0.96
N GLN A 769 10.15 5.20 -0.14
CA GLN A 769 11.15 5.54 -1.18
C GLN A 769 11.26 7.04 -1.50
N ASP A 770 12.42 7.59 -1.11
CA ASP A 770 12.97 8.96 -1.20
C ASP A 770 12.79 9.80 -2.48
N ARG A 771 12.02 9.38 -3.51
CA ARG A 771 12.03 10.06 -4.82
C ARG A 771 10.73 10.73 -5.25
N ALA A 772 9.59 10.28 -4.76
CA ALA A 772 8.31 10.88 -5.08
C ALA A 772 7.78 11.54 -3.80
N GLY A 773 7.66 12.86 -3.80
CA GLY A 773 7.11 13.58 -2.65
C GLY A 773 5.73 13.05 -2.25
N PRO A 774 5.30 13.25 -1.00
CA PRO A 774 4.05 12.70 -0.45
C PRO A 774 2.81 13.02 -1.31
N GLU A 775 2.81 14.15 -2.02
CA GLU A 775 1.74 14.53 -2.95
C GLU A 775 1.50 13.51 -4.08
N ALA A 776 2.55 12.81 -4.54
CA ALA A 776 2.43 11.86 -5.65
C ALA A 776 1.65 10.59 -5.26
N GLN A 777 1.58 10.27 -3.97
CA GLN A 777 0.90 9.08 -3.46
C GLN A 777 -0.53 9.36 -2.99
N GLN A 778 -0.86 10.63 -2.74
CA GLN A 778 -2.18 11.04 -2.26
C GLN A 778 -3.35 10.48 -3.09
N PRO A 779 -3.31 10.45 -4.44
CA PRO A 779 -4.42 9.92 -5.22
C PRO A 779 -4.64 8.41 -5.02
N GLU A 780 -3.58 7.64 -4.73
CA GLU A 780 -3.68 6.21 -4.41
C GLU A 780 -4.27 6.01 -3.01
N VAL A 781 -3.86 6.84 -2.07
CA VAL A 781 -4.35 6.86 -0.69
C VAL A 781 -5.84 7.22 -0.64
N ASP A 782 -6.25 8.22 -1.41
CA ASP A 782 -7.66 8.62 -1.53
C ASP A 782 -8.49 7.52 -2.19
N LEU A 783 -7.95 6.86 -3.23
CA LEU A 783 -8.60 5.73 -3.89
C LEU A 783 -8.85 4.57 -2.92
N VAL A 784 -7.86 4.18 -2.11
CA VAL A 784 -7.99 3.13 -1.11
C VAL A 784 -8.94 3.54 0.01
N SER A 785 -8.86 4.79 0.47
CA SER A 785 -9.74 5.32 1.52
C SER A 785 -11.21 5.32 1.06
N MET A 786 -11.47 5.79 -0.17
CA MET A 786 -12.80 5.75 -0.79
C MET A 786 -13.30 4.31 -0.93
N ALA A 787 -12.45 3.40 -1.41
CA ALA A 787 -12.78 1.98 -1.55
C ALA A 787 -13.18 1.34 -0.21
N TRP A 788 -12.47 1.63 0.87
CA TRP A 788 -12.72 1.03 2.18
C TRP A 788 -13.91 1.66 2.92
N ALA A 789 -14.30 2.89 2.56
CA ALA A 789 -15.48 3.55 3.13
C ALA A 789 -16.81 2.94 2.65
N VAL A 790 -16.79 2.13 1.60
CA VAL A 790 -17.99 1.51 1.03
C VAL A 790 -18.59 0.50 2.04
N PRO A 791 -19.93 0.48 2.24
CA PRO A 791 -20.55 -0.23 3.37
C PRO A 791 -20.15 -1.71 3.54
N TRP A 792 -20.06 -2.47 2.44
CA TRP A 792 -19.71 -3.89 2.52
C TRP A 792 -18.24 -4.14 2.86
N GLU A 793 -17.31 -3.29 2.40
CA GLU A 793 -15.90 -3.40 2.78
C GLU A 793 -15.65 -2.87 4.20
N ARG A 794 -16.41 -1.86 4.65
CA ARG A 794 -16.39 -1.40 6.04
C ARG A 794 -16.87 -2.50 6.99
N GLU A 795 -18.00 -3.13 6.69
CA GLU A 795 -18.54 -4.22 7.49
C GLU A 795 -17.63 -5.45 7.46
N ARG A 796 -17.11 -5.82 6.29
CA ARG A 796 -16.12 -6.90 6.18
C ARG A 796 -14.87 -6.62 7.00
N THR A 797 -14.37 -5.38 6.97
CA THR A 797 -13.21 -4.96 7.76
C THR A 797 -13.50 -5.03 9.26
N ARG A 798 -14.69 -4.62 9.71
CA ARG A 798 -15.14 -4.78 11.10
C ARG A 798 -15.08 -6.25 11.52
N ARG A 799 -15.60 -7.16 10.70
CA ARG A 799 -15.59 -8.60 10.97
C ARG A 799 -14.19 -9.20 10.95
N LEU A 800 -13.32 -8.76 10.03
CA LEU A 800 -11.92 -9.22 9.97
C LEU A 800 -11.17 -8.87 11.25
N LEU A 801 -11.37 -7.66 11.77
CA LEU A 801 -10.82 -7.26 13.07
C LEU A 801 -11.45 -8.07 14.21
N GLY A 802 -12.75 -8.36 14.10
CA GLY A 802 -13.49 -9.18 15.05
C GLY A 802 -13.12 -10.66 15.08
N LEU A 803 -12.39 -11.19 14.08
CA LEU A 803 -11.88 -12.57 14.13
C LEU A 803 -10.91 -12.80 15.29
N GLY A 804 -10.38 -11.72 15.88
CA GLY A 804 -9.57 -11.75 17.07
C GLY A 804 -8.10 -12.08 16.78
N PHE A 805 -7.21 -11.43 17.51
CA PHE A 805 -5.78 -11.76 17.54
C PHE A 805 -5.46 -12.65 18.74
N GLU A 806 -6.30 -12.57 19.77
CA GLU A 806 -6.27 -13.29 21.02
C GLU A 806 -6.48 -14.81 20.89
N THR A 807 -7.03 -15.31 19.78
CA THR A 807 -7.11 -16.75 19.49
C THR A 807 -6.06 -17.22 18.48
N GLY A 808 -5.16 -16.33 18.05
CA GLY A 808 -4.31 -16.53 16.89
C GLY A 808 -5.05 -16.23 15.58
N LEU A 809 -4.28 -15.84 14.56
CA LEU A 809 -4.85 -15.60 13.23
C LEU A 809 -5.38 -16.91 12.64
N PRO A 810 -6.56 -16.89 12.00
CA PRO A 810 -6.98 -18.03 11.20
C PRO A 810 -5.89 -18.32 10.15
N PRO A 811 -5.57 -19.60 9.89
CA PRO A 811 -4.54 -19.97 8.91
C PRO A 811 -4.90 -19.56 7.47
N ASP A 812 -6.11 -19.08 7.23
CA ASP A 812 -6.57 -18.65 5.91
C ASP A 812 -6.09 -17.22 5.58
N HIS A 813 -4.81 -17.13 5.20
CA HIS A 813 -4.23 -15.92 4.62
C HIS A 813 -4.98 -15.42 3.36
N GLY A 814 -5.86 -16.24 2.76
CA GLY A 814 -6.65 -15.88 1.59
C GLY A 814 -7.57 -14.69 1.83
N LEU A 815 -8.11 -14.51 3.05
CA LEU A 815 -9.03 -13.40 3.38
C LEU A 815 -8.36 -12.03 3.34
N ILE A 816 -7.08 -11.95 3.70
CA ILE A 816 -6.32 -10.68 3.77
C ILE A 816 -5.27 -10.56 2.66
N SER A 817 -5.13 -11.58 1.82
CA SER A 817 -4.18 -11.59 0.71
C SER A 817 -4.47 -10.44 -0.26
N GLY A 818 -3.45 -9.64 -0.56
CA GLY A 818 -3.55 -8.49 -1.45
C GLY A 818 -4.33 -7.31 -0.88
N ARG A 819 -4.50 -7.23 0.45
CA ARG A 819 -5.07 -6.06 1.13
C ARG A 819 -3.94 -5.10 1.50
N PRO A 820 -4.01 -3.81 1.11
CA PRO A 820 -3.09 -2.79 1.61
C PRO A 820 -3.08 -2.74 3.13
N GLY A 821 -1.88 -2.80 3.72
CA GLY A 821 -1.74 -2.84 5.18
C GLY A 821 -2.12 -4.19 5.80
N ALA A 822 -2.21 -5.29 5.03
CA ALA A 822 -2.39 -6.63 5.59
C ALA A 822 -1.35 -6.95 6.68
N ALA A 823 -0.14 -6.40 6.59
CA ALA A 823 0.88 -6.52 7.62
C ALA A 823 0.43 -5.98 8.99
N LEU A 824 -0.45 -4.98 9.05
CA LEU A 824 -1.03 -4.49 10.31
C LEU A 824 -1.98 -5.52 10.93
N LEU A 825 -2.63 -6.36 10.12
CA LEU A 825 -3.48 -7.46 10.58
C LEU A 825 -2.69 -8.73 10.89
N ILE A 826 -1.54 -8.95 10.23
CA ILE A 826 -0.71 -10.17 10.37
C ILE A 826 0.30 -10.07 11.54
N ARG A 827 0.46 -8.89 12.13
CA ARG A 827 1.46 -8.65 13.18
C ARG A 827 1.18 -9.14 14.62
N PRO A 828 0.06 -9.75 15.02
CA PRO A 828 -0.08 -10.15 16.41
C PRO A 828 0.81 -11.37 16.72
N ARG A 829 1.59 -11.22 17.77
CA ARG A 829 2.22 -12.35 18.46
C ARG A 829 1.15 -13.25 19.04
N LEU A 830 1.47 -14.53 19.24
CA LEU A 830 0.53 -15.44 19.88
C LEU A 830 0.41 -15.09 21.38
N PRO A 831 -0.78 -15.17 21.99
CA PRO A 831 -0.93 -14.96 23.44
C PRO A 831 -0.03 -15.86 24.29
N ALA A 832 0.25 -17.07 23.81
CA ALA A 832 1.20 -17.98 24.43
C ALA A 832 2.60 -17.37 24.53
N GLU A 833 3.07 -16.66 23.49
CA GLU A 833 4.37 -16.00 23.50
C GLU A 833 4.43 -14.91 24.58
N LEU A 834 3.38 -14.08 24.73
CA LEU A 834 3.34 -13.06 25.78
C LEU A 834 3.33 -13.68 27.18
N THR A 835 2.62 -14.80 27.32
CA THR A 835 2.56 -15.57 28.57
C THR A 835 3.91 -16.14 28.94
N ASP A 836 4.62 -16.76 27.99
CA ASP A 836 5.96 -17.31 28.23
C ASP A 836 6.98 -16.22 28.52
N VAL A 837 6.87 -15.09 27.82
CA VAL A 837 7.68 -13.90 28.08
C VAL A 837 7.42 -13.34 29.49
N GLU A 838 6.16 -13.25 29.95
CA GLU A 838 5.85 -12.84 31.33
C GLU A 838 6.36 -13.85 32.36
N ARG A 839 6.24 -15.16 32.11
CA ARG A 839 6.78 -16.20 33.01
C ARG A 839 8.28 -16.03 33.21
N GLY A 840 9.02 -15.78 32.13
CA GLY A 840 10.44 -15.44 32.19
C GLY A 840 10.70 -14.23 33.08
N LEU A 841 10.00 -13.11 32.83
CA LEU A 841 10.12 -11.89 33.64
C LEU A 841 9.78 -12.13 35.13
N ARG A 842 8.69 -12.85 35.42
CA ARG A 842 8.30 -13.22 36.79
C ARG A 842 9.39 -14.03 37.48
N SER A 843 10.02 -14.96 36.77
CA SER A 843 11.14 -15.71 37.33
C SER A 843 12.29 -14.79 37.74
N HIS A 844 12.68 -13.85 36.87
CA HIS A 844 13.70 -12.84 37.20
C HIS A 844 13.31 -11.97 38.40
N ARG A 845 12.06 -11.51 38.46
CA ARG A 845 11.54 -10.70 39.57
C ARG A 845 11.56 -11.46 40.90
N ARG A 846 11.09 -12.70 40.90
CA ARG A 846 11.06 -13.58 42.09
C ARG A 846 12.46 -13.96 42.55
N ALA A 847 13.37 -14.25 41.62
CA ALA A 847 14.77 -14.45 41.91
C ALA A 847 15.39 -13.19 42.53
N ALA A 848 15.11 -11.99 42.02
CA ALA A 848 15.59 -10.74 42.59
C ALA A 848 15.06 -10.50 44.02
N LEU A 849 13.77 -10.76 44.28
CA LEU A 849 13.18 -10.73 45.63
C LEU A 849 13.92 -11.67 46.59
N LEU A 850 14.17 -12.91 46.17
CA LEU A 850 14.91 -13.90 46.96
C LEU A 850 16.37 -13.48 47.18
N LYS A 851 17.08 -12.95 46.17
CA LYS A 851 18.44 -12.42 46.31
C LYS A 851 18.49 -11.30 47.35
N LEU A 852 17.55 -10.35 47.29
CA LEU A 852 17.44 -9.24 48.24
C LEU A 852 17.19 -9.74 49.66
N ALA A 853 16.24 -10.66 49.84
CA ALA A 853 15.90 -11.22 51.14
C ALA A 853 17.06 -12.04 51.74
N LEU A 854 17.74 -12.84 50.92
CA LEU A 854 18.93 -13.59 51.33
C LEU A 854 20.08 -12.65 51.72
N ARG A 855 20.31 -11.57 50.95
CA ARG A 855 21.29 -10.54 51.28
C ARG A 855 20.94 -9.82 52.58
N ALA A 856 19.68 -9.44 52.78
CA ALA A 856 19.22 -8.80 54.01
C ALA A 856 19.37 -9.73 55.23
N HIS A 857 19.02 -11.00 55.06
CA HIS A 857 19.22 -12.01 56.09
C HIS A 857 20.69 -12.19 56.45
N ARG A 858 21.57 -12.33 55.44
CA ARG A 858 23.02 -12.45 55.66
C ARG A 858 23.57 -11.20 56.34
N ALA A 859 23.19 -10.02 55.87
CA ALA A 859 23.56 -8.71 56.44
C ALA A 859 23.16 -8.53 57.92
N GLU A 860 22.14 -9.25 58.39
CA GLU A 860 21.72 -9.21 59.80
C GLU A 860 22.27 -10.39 60.62
N ARG A 861 22.53 -11.55 60.00
CA ARG A 861 22.82 -12.81 60.71
C ARG A 861 24.21 -13.39 60.47
N GLY A 862 25.00 -12.82 59.57
CA GLY A 862 26.35 -13.27 59.23
C GLY A 862 26.41 -14.48 58.28
N ARG A 863 25.28 -15.14 58.03
CA ARG A 863 25.17 -16.35 57.19
C ARG A 863 23.85 -16.40 56.44
N TYR A 864 23.81 -17.12 55.34
CA TYR A 864 22.54 -17.45 54.66
C TYR A 864 21.74 -18.48 55.46
N PRO A 865 20.41 -18.62 55.24
CA PRO A 865 19.61 -19.69 55.83
C PRO A 865 20.13 -21.06 55.37
N ASP A 866 20.73 -21.82 56.28
CA ASP A 866 21.21 -23.19 56.04
C ASP A 866 21.28 -23.93 57.39
N ASP A 867 20.16 -23.95 58.09
CA ASP A 867 20.04 -24.56 59.43
C ASP A 867 19.62 -26.03 59.39
N GLY A 868 19.77 -26.70 58.23
CA GLY A 868 19.37 -28.08 58.02
C GLY A 868 17.84 -28.29 57.95
N ARG A 869 17.05 -27.22 57.90
CA ARG A 869 15.59 -27.30 57.71
C ARG A 869 15.25 -27.77 56.29
N PRO A 870 14.14 -28.52 56.11
CA PRO A 870 13.67 -28.93 54.80
C PRO A 870 13.21 -27.76 53.91
N ASP A 871 12.84 -26.61 54.49
CA ASP A 871 12.52 -25.37 53.77
C ASP A 871 13.33 -24.18 54.31
N PRO A 872 14.57 -23.99 53.81
CA PRO A 872 15.43 -22.88 54.22
C PRO A 872 14.90 -21.50 53.77
N LEU A 873 14.09 -21.44 52.70
CA LEU A 873 13.49 -20.17 52.25
C LEU A 873 12.33 -19.75 53.16
N GLY A 874 11.61 -20.69 53.76
CA GLY A 874 10.58 -20.43 54.77
C GLY A 874 11.09 -19.58 55.95
N ALA A 875 12.37 -19.73 56.33
CA ALA A 875 13.01 -18.92 57.36
C ALA A 875 13.10 -17.42 57.01
N LEU A 876 13.02 -17.05 55.72
CA LEU A 876 12.96 -15.65 55.29
C LEU A 876 11.58 -15.04 55.59
N VAL A 877 10.52 -15.84 55.48
CA VAL A 877 9.13 -15.42 55.77
C VAL A 877 8.90 -15.33 57.27
N GLU A 878 9.32 -16.35 58.03
CA GLU A 878 9.22 -16.36 59.50
C GLU A 878 9.86 -15.13 60.15
N ARG A 879 10.91 -14.61 59.52
CA ARG A 879 11.69 -13.45 60.00
C ARG A 879 11.25 -12.12 59.37
N GLY A 880 10.22 -12.13 58.53
CA GLY A 880 9.66 -10.92 57.93
C GLY A 880 10.50 -10.26 56.85
N TYR A 881 11.46 -10.98 56.24
CA TYR A 881 12.17 -10.47 55.05
C TYR A 881 11.32 -10.57 53.78
N LEU A 882 10.41 -11.55 53.74
CA LEU A 882 9.45 -11.77 52.66
C LEU A 882 8.06 -11.98 53.25
N ARG A 883 7.00 -11.56 52.54
CA ARG A 883 5.62 -11.91 52.95
C ARG A 883 5.29 -13.38 52.75
N ARG A 884 5.86 -13.99 51.69
CA ARG A 884 5.74 -15.41 51.34
C ARG A 884 6.93 -15.82 50.48
N VAL A 885 7.26 -17.11 50.45
CA VAL A 885 8.23 -17.64 49.48
C VAL A 885 7.57 -17.58 48.09
N PRO A 886 8.17 -16.89 47.10
CA PRO A 886 7.60 -16.87 45.76
C PRO A 886 7.63 -18.27 45.13
N PRO A 887 6.53 -18.73 44.51
CA PRO A 887 6.53 -20.00 43.80
C PRO A 887 7.35 -19.90 42.50
N ASP A 888 7.74 -21.03 41.92
CA ASP A 888 8.38 -21.09 40.62
C ASP A 888 7.42 -20.55 39.54
N ALA A 889 7.91 -19.69 38.64
CA ALA A 889 7.09 -19.06 37.60
C ALA A 889 6.65 -20.03 36.49
N PHE A 890 7.37 -21.15 36.32
CA PHE A 890 7.03 -22.21 35.38
C PHE A 890 6.30 -23.37 36.05
N ASP A 891 6.45 -23.53 37.37
CA ASP A 891 5.75 -24.52 38.19
C ASP A 891 5.19 -23.92 39.49
N GLU A 892 4.01 -23.30 39.42
CA GLU A 892 3.41 -22.62 40.58
C GLU A 892 3.11 -23.56 41.78
N THR A 893 3.20 -24.89 41.58
CA THR A 893 3.04 -25.88 42.65
C THR A 893 4.29 -26.05 43.52
N ARG A 894 5.44 -25.53 43.09
CA ARG A 894 6.73 -25.68 43.78
C ARG A 894 7.36 -24.32 44.09
N GLY A 895 8.18 -24.27 45.12
CA GLY A 895 9.04 -23.11 45.42
C GLY A 895 10.28 -23.09 44.54
N PHE A 896 11.00 -21.97 44.56
CA PHE A 896 12.34 -21.90 43.98
C PHE A 896 13.27 -22.92 44.66
N GLY A 897 14.12 -23.55 43.86
CA GLY A 897 15.24 -24.30 44.39
C GLY A 897 16.25 -23.36 45.02
N TYR A 898 16.79 -23.77 46.18
CA TYR A 898 17.80 -23.02 46.91
C TYR A 898 18.83 -23.95 47.52
N ARG A 899 20.10 -23.55 47.46
CA ARG A 899 21.20 -24.19 48.22
C ARG A 899 22.35 -23.22 48.43
N VAL A 900 23.20 -23.52 49.40
CA VAL A 900 24.46 -22.82 49.66
C VAL A 900 25.61 -23.66 49.08
N GLY A 901 26.60 -22.99 48.49
CA GLY A 901 27.78 -23.64 47.91
C GLY A 901 28.53 -24.48 48.94
N PRO A 902 28.83 -25.75 48.63
CA PRO A 902 29.49 -26.65 49.57
C PRO A 902 30.95 -26.23 49.83
N PRO A 903 31.58 -26.79 50.89
CA PRO A 903 33.02 -26.63 51.10
C PRO A 903 33.82 -27.03 49.86
N GLY A 904 34.75 -26.17 49.43
CA GLY A 904 35.54 -26.37 48.20
C GLY A 904 34.89 -25.86 46.90
N GLY A 905 33.65 -25.35 46.98
CA GLY A 905 32.92 -24.79 45.85
C GLY A 905 32.37 -25.83 44.86
N GLU A 906 31.47 -25.40 43.99
CA GLU A 906 30.85 -26.26 42.98
C GLU A 906 30.89 -25.59 41.61
N ALA A 907 31.51 -26.25 40.63
CA ALA A 907 31.45 -25.80 39.24
C ALA A 907 30.08 -26.16 38.64
N PHE A 908 29.38 -25.16 38.10
CA PHE A 908 28.15 -25.36 37.35
C PHE A 908 28.24 -24.61 36.03
N ARG A 909 27.48 -25.07 35.03
CA ARG A 909 27.39 -24.41 33.74
C ARG A 909 26.04 -23.72 33.65
N PRO A 910 25.95 -22.38 33.81
CA PRO A 910 24.68 -21.71 33.62
C PRO A 910 24.23 -21.89 32.17
N PRO A 911 22.91 -21.95 31.93
CA PRO A 911 22.40 -21.79 30.58
C PRO A 911 22.91 -20.45 30.02
N PRO A 912 23.17 -20.35 28.70
CA PRO A 912 23.65 -19.13 28.08
C PRO A 912 22.72 -17.95 28.42
N ARG A 913 23.25 -16.96 29.15
CA ARG A 913 22.52 -15.74 29.53
C ARG A 913 22.32 -14.87 28.30
N GLY A 914 21.19 -15.03 27.63
CA GLY A 914 20.82 -14.20 26.48
C GLY A 914 19.31 -14.17 26.28
N LEU A 915 18.59 -13.42 27.13
CA LEU A 915 17.16 -13.17 26.97
C LEU A 915 16.82 -12.17 25.83
N GLY A 916 17.84 -11.69 25.11
CA GLY A 916 17.72 -10.76 23.99
C GLY A 916 18.30 -11.35 22.70
N GLY A 917 17.63 -12.35 22.10
CA GLY A 917 17.52 -12.42 20.64
C GLY A 917 18.75 -12.75 19.78
N ARG A 918 19.86 -13.23 20.31
CA ARG A 918 20.88 -13.92 19.49
C ARG A 918 21.27 -15.23 20.14
N ALA A 919 20.96 -16.33 19.47
CA ALA A 919 21.58 -17.62 19.79
C ALA A 919 23.09 -17.40 19.87
N PRO A 920 23.77 -17.86 20.93
CA PRO A 920 25.22 -17.74 21.03
C PRO A 920 25.84 -18.32 19.75
N ARG A 921 26.79 -17.58 19.16
CA ARG A 921 27.51 -18.09 17.99
C ARG A 921 28.17 -19.41 18.40
N ALA A 922 28.15 -20.40 17.51
CA ALA A 922 28.83 -21.67 17.74
C ALA A 922 30.32 -21.40 18.05
N GLY A 923 30.69 -21.48 19.34
CA GLY A 923 31.99 -21.05 19.86
C GLY A 923 31.94 -20.36 21.23
N ASP A 924 30.87 -19.62 21.54
CA ASP A 924 30.71 -18.90 22.81
C ASP A 924 30.07 -19.78 23.89
N ALA A 925 30.64 -20.97 24.12
CA ALA A 925 30.18 -21.80 25.24
C ALA A 925 30.50 -21.06 26.54
N PRO A 926 29.49 -20.73 27.40
CA PRO A 926 29.78 -20.08 28.66
C PRO A 926 30.74 -20.96 29.47
N GLY A 927 31.79 -20.31 29.99
CA GLY A 927 32.74 -20.95 30.89
C GLY A 927 32.01 -21.53 32.12
N ALA A 928 32.58 -22.58 32.72
CA ALA A 928 32.05 -23.08 33.98
C ALA A 928 32.13 -21.97 35.03
N HIS A 929 31.01 -21.70 35.71
CA HIS A 929 30.98 -20.79 36.85
C HIS A 929 31.21 -21.59 38.12
N VAL A 930 32.05 -21.09 39.02
CA VAL A 930 32.27 -21.71 40.33
C VAL A 930 31.38 -21.02 41.34
N LEU A 931 30.43 -21.76 41.91
CA LEU A 931 29.71 -21.35 43.11
C LEU A 931 30.67 -21.51 44.28
N ALA A 932 31.26 -20.41 44.74
CA ALA A 932 32.20 -20.44 45.86
C ALA A 932 31.51 -20.91 47.15
N GLU A 933 32.29 -21.51 48.04
CA GLU A 933 31.83 -21.95 49.36
C GLU A 933 31.04 -20.83 50.07
N GLY A 934 29.91 -21.20 50.70
CA GLY A 934 29.08 -20.25 51.43
C GLY A 934 28.24 -19.30 50.56
N HIS A 935 28.25 -19.42 49.23
CA HIS A 935 27.41 -18.60 48.35
C HIS A 935 26.06 -19.24 48.08
N ALA A 936 25.00 -18.44 48.20
CA ALA A 936 23.65 -18.89 47.87
C ALA A 936 23.43 -18.94 46.35
N MET A 937 22.81 -20.02 45.89
CA MET A 937 22.33 -20.21 44.53
C MET A 937 20.85 -20.51 44.54
N LEU A 938 20.13 -19.87 43.63
CA LEU A 938 18.72 -20.08 43.36
C LEU A 938 18.54 -20.69 41.98
N TRP A 939 17.53 -21.54 41.79
CA TRP A 939 17.14 -22.00 40.46
C TRP A 939 15.63 -22.21 40.35
N CYS A 940 15.13 -22.14 39.13
CA CYS A 940 13.74 -22.48 38.80
C CYS A 940 13.72 -23.40 37.56
N ALA A 941 12.60 -24.08 37.36
CA ALA A 941 12.35 -24.87 36.16
C ALA A 941 12.42 -23.98 34.89
N GLY A 942 12.93 -24.54 33.80
CA GLY A 942 12.99 -23.88 32.51
C GLY A 942 11.69 -23.92 31.69
N PRO A 943 11.64 -23.19 30.56
CA PRO A 943 10.50 -23.19 29.63
C PRO A 943 10.28 -24.53 28.88
N ALA A 944 11.28 -25.42 28.85
CA ALA A 944 11.20 -26.68 28.10
C ALA A 944 10.48 -27.79 28.87
N ARG A 945 9.14 -27.81 28.81
CA ARG A 945 8.31 -28.94 29.32
C ARG A 945 7.97 -30.00 28.26
N GLY A 946 8.49 -29.89 27.04
CA GLY A 946 8.04 -30.70 25.88
C GLY A 946 8.82 -31.98 25.56
N GLY A 947 9.72 -32.46 26.41
CA GLY A 947 10.32 -33.80 26.25
C GLY A 947 9.44 -34.88 26.90
N PRO A 948 9.30 -36.10 26.33
CA PRO A 948 8.47 -37.19 26.84
C PRO A 948 8.98 -37.84 28.15
N GLY A 949 9.41 -37.04 29.12
CA GLY A 949 9.88 -37.45 30.45
C GLY A 949 9.20 -36.69 31.60
N ALA A 950 7.94 -36.26 31.41
CA ALA A 950 7.13 -35.59 32.43
C ALA A 950 6.87 -36.43 33.69
N ASP A 951 7.16 -37.74 33.64
CA ASP A 951 7.02 -38.68 34.76
C ASP A 951 8.30 -38.89 35.58
N ALA A 952 9.36 -38.09 35.37
CA ALA A 952 10.55 -38.18 36.21
C ALA A 952 10.18 -37.78 37.66
N PRO A 953 10.35 -38.68 38.67
CA PRO A 953 9.95 -38.42 40.04
C PRO A 953 10.61 -37.15 40.59
N ALA A 954 9.91 -36.48 41.52
CA ALA A 954 10.42 -35.31 42.23
C ALA A 954 11.85 -35.59 42.73
N ARG A 955 12.80 -34.75 42.32
CA ARG A 955 14.19 -34.89 42.74
C ARG A 955 14.28 -34.72 44.26
N PRO A 956 15.15 -35.49 44.93
CA PRO A 956 15.57 -35.14 46.29
C PRO A 956 16.32 -33.79 46.24
N PRO A 957 16.18 -32.94 47.27
CA PRO A 957 16.98 -31.73 47.40
C PRO A 957 18.48 -32.08 47.31
N GLY A 958 19.16 -31.54 46.28
CA GLY A 958 20.61 -31.78 46.04
C GLY A 958 21.02 -32.47 44.73
N GLY A 959 20.10 -32.83 43.83
CA GLY A 959 20.45 -33.41 42.51
C GLY A 959 21.07 -32.43 41.48
N PRO A 960 21.80 -32.90 40.46
CA PRO A 960 22.50 -32.05 39.47
C PRO A 960 21.55 -31.21 38.62
N LEU A 961 21.79 -29.91 38.38
CA LEU A 961 20.91 -29.02 37.59
C LEU A 961 20.54 -29.59 36.21
N ARG A 962 19.29 -29.37 35.75
CA ARG A 962 18.95 -29.71 34.35
C ARG A 962 19.51 -28.64 33.39
N PRO A 963 19.86 -29.00 32.15
CA PRO A 963 20.33 -28.02 31.15
C PRO A 963 19.33 -26.86 30.92
N GLU A 964 18.05 -27.11 31.13
CA GLU A 964 16.96 -26.15 30.95
C GLU A 964 16.68 -25.25 32.17
N ASP A 965 17.19 -25.55 33.36
CA ASP A 965 16.88 -24.77 34.57
C ASP A 965 17.50 -23.36 34.53
N LEU A 966 16.75 -22.34 34.94
CA LEU A 966 17.27 -20.98 35.06
C LEU A 966 17.98 -20.81 36.40
N VAL A 967 19.27 -20.48 36.36
CA VAL A 967 20.12 -20.36 37.56
C VAL A 967 20.41 -18.90 37.88
N TYR A 968 20.16 -18.52 39.13
CA TYR A 968 20.36 -17.19 39.66
C TYR A 968 21.36 -17.22 40.82
N LEU A 969 22.49 -16.54 40.65
CA LEU A 969 23.47 -16.39 41.71
C LEU A 969 23.09 -15.22 42.62
N VAL A 970 23.21 -15.42 43.94
CA VAL A 970 23.12 -14.33 44.91
C VAL A 970 24.48 -13.62 44.96
N PRO A 971 24.55 -12.32 44.64
CA PRO A 971 25.81 -11.59 44.64
C PRO A 971 26.62 -11.74 45.94
N PRO A 972 27.90 -12.16 45.86
CA PRO A 972 28.80 -12.27 47.01
C PRO A 972 28.91 -11.00 47.86
N GLY A 973 28.74 -9.83 47.22
CA GLY A 973 29.32 -8.55 47.64
C GLY A 973 30.78 -8.45 47.15
N PRO A 974 31.41 -7.28 47.19
CA PRO A 974 32.83 -7.17 46.91
C PRO A 974 33.59 -8.07 47.89
N VAL A 975 34.57 -8.83 47.42
CA VAL A 975 35.51 -9.52 48.32
C VAL A 975 36.45 -8.42 48.85
N PRO A 976 36.59 -8.26 50.18
CA PRO A 976 37.36 -7.17 50.77
C PRO A 976 38.85 -7.22 50.41
#